data_AF-A0ABD1UGG4-F1
#
_entry.id   AF-A0ABD1UGG4-F1
#
_cell.length_a   1.000
_cell.length_b   1.000
_cell.length_c   1.000
_cell.angle_alpha   90.00
_cell.angle_beta   90.00
_cell.angle_gamma   90.00
#
_symmetry.space_group_name_H-M   'P 1'
#
loop_
_entity.id
_entity.type
_entity.pdbx_description
1 polymer ?
#
loop_
_entity_poly.entity_id
_entity_poly.type
_entity_poly.pdbx_seq_one_letter_code
_entity_poly.pdbx_strand_id
1 'polypeptide(L)'
;MEVRLPVQRPLNCRTHFKIKPFIGLVPHGTTSIFSQSSQWQKDGTVPPVSYRITASSDFSRRRQRKFSAPTPKDSRPRGFMPRMQVPTGTQKRDKKNNEEKEPLDASPSKEFGGSNRKIAAELKITTNDDEFVNINQAKDADEESEDDSNGGLKEVLLSTEPSVDAKISQFAENGEIDTIYEDVMESTESERISERVVEEKATANGYSGVVEDGTVIEEKQIHVIKGDKIQNVEKEESKEAKTITDSGRKAADKIYSETKEIGTDKKYDVKRVESIKILDLEDISENQVPEPESIEEGQILVGEEKRDEDYSSKLKLEEDANLRKEVLDRLAEENFRKGNKLFYYPEVVKPGQDVEVFLNRSFSTLKNEPDVMIMGAFNDWKWKSFTIKLSKSHLNGDWWSCHVHVPKEAYKMDFVFFNGQDVYENNERKDFCINVEGGMDVFEFENFLLEEKRREQEELARQQAEMERQREEQRRIEAEKANQEADRAQAKEEVAKRRRMLEVLVKKAKKSVDNVWYIEPSEFKGEDEVKLYYNRISGPLAHAKDVWIHGGLNNWKDGLSIVSKLIRSERKEGDWWYANVVVPEGALVLDWVFADGPPQQAIVYDNNRLQDFHAIVPKSIPTGLYWVEEEQKIYRKLQEERRLREKAARAKTEKTARMKAETKERTLRAFLFSQKHIVYTDPVDVQAGKTVTVFYNPANTVLNGKPEIWLRCSFNRWTHRMGPLPPQKMLPSENGSHLKTTVKVPLDAYMMDFVFSEKEDGGIFDNKNGTDYHVPVFGGVVKEPPMHIVHLAVEMAPIAKVGGLGDVVTSLSRAVQDLNHNVDIILPKYDCLKFNNVKDFQFHKSYYWGGTEVKVWFGKVEGLSVYFLEPQNGFFSVGCIYGRNNDGERFGFFCHAALEFLLLSGFHPDVIHCHDWSSAPVAWLYKEQYRHYGLNKARVVFTIHNLEFGANLIGKAMLNSDKATTVSPTYSQEVSGNPVIAPHLFKFHGILNGIDQDIWDPYNDKFIPLSYTSENVIEGKRAAKEALQQRLGLKKADQPLVGIITRLTHQKGIHLIKHAIWRTLDRNGQVVLLGSAPDPRIQNDFVNLANQLHSSHNDRARLCLTYDEPLSHLIYAGADFILVPSIFEPCGLTQLIAMRYGSIPVVRKTGGLHDTVFDVDHDKERAQACDLEPNGFNFDGADAAGVDYALNRAITAWYDGREWFNSLCKRVMEQDWSWNRPALDYLELYHAARK
;
A
#
# COMPACT_ATOMS: atom_id res chain seq x y z
N MET A 1 17.39 27.19 25.58
CA MET A 1 17.17 28.65 25.59
C MET A 1 16.21 28.97 24.47
N GLU A 2 15.17 29.78 24.73
CA GLU A 2 14.31 30.30 23.66
C GLU A 2 14.86 31.64 23.15
N VAL A 3 14.87 31.83 21.84
CA VAL A 3 15.19 33.12 21.20
C VAL A 3 14.03 33.48 20.28
N ARG A 4 13.49 34.71 20.43
CA ARG A 4 12.33 35.18 19.66
C ARG A 4 12.76 35.69 18.28
N LEU A 5 12.05 35.25 17.24
CA LEU A 5 12.20 35.80 15.88
C LEU A 5 11.51 37.18 15.79
N PRO A 6 12.12 38.18 15.12
CA PRO A 6 11.54 39.50 14.94
C PRO A 6 10.51 39.54 13.79
N VAL A 7 9.53 40.44 13.90
CA VAL A 7 8.43 40.61 12.93
C VAL A 7 8.78 41.69 11.90
N GLN A 8 8.81 41.35 10.61
CA GLN A 8 8.86 42.34 9.53
C GLN A 8 7.52 43.09 9.42
N ARG A 9 7.58 44.41 9.18
CA ARG A 9 6.43 45.26 8.81
C ARG A 9 6.69 45.94 7.45
N PRO A 10 5.65 46.17 6.63
CA PRO A 10 5.81 46.68 5.27
C PRO A 10 6.13 48.19 5.21
N LEU A 11 7.01 48.56 4.27
CA LEU A 11 7.28 49.95 3.89
C LEU A 11 6.17 50.52 2.98
N ASN A 12 5.87 51.82 3.12
CA ASN A 12 4.78 52.46 2.37
C ASN A 12 4.95 53.99 2.25
N CYS A 13 5.07 54.54 1.02
CA CYS A 13 4.72 55.92 0.63
C CYS A 13 4.84 56.08 -0.92
N ARG A 14 3.76 56.47 -1.64
CA ARG A 14 3.39 57.84 -2.09
C ARG A 14 4.25 58.41 -3.25
N THR A 15 3.74 59.11 -4.27
CA THR A 15 2.39 59.67 -4.61
C THR A 15 2.25 59.83 -6.15
N HIS A 16 1.09 60.06 -6.79
CA HIS A 16 0.35 61.36 -6.80
C HIS A 16 -1.01 61.33 -7.57
N PHE A 17 -1.99 62.11 -7.06
CA PHE A 17 -3.06 62.84 -7.80
C PHE A 17 -4.09 62.07 -8.68
N LYS A 18 -5.33 62.56 -8.92
CA LYS A 18 -6.09 63.77 -8.45
C LYS A 18 -7.61 63.52 -8.61
N ILE A 19 -8.44 64.14 -7.75
CA ILE A 19 -9.72 64.85 -8.04
C ILE A 19 -10.36 65.31 -6.70
N LYS A 20 -11.27 66.30 -6.73
CA LYS A 20 -11.94 66.92 -5.57
C LYS A 20 -13.48 66.70 -5.60
N PRO A 21 -14.19 66.78 -4.45
CA PRO A 21 -15.64 66.61 -4.33
C PRO A 21 -16.42 67.93 -4.47
N PHE A 22 -17.77 67.88 -4.54
CA PHE A 22 -18.68 68.78 -3.78
C PHE A 22 -20.15 68.28 -3.74
N ILE A 23 -20.90 68.88 -2.81
CA ILE A 23 -22.23 68.56 -2.20
C ILE A 23 -23.45 68.50 -3.15
N GLY A 24 -24.49 67.72 -2.77
CA GLY A 24 -25.89 67.85 -3.22
C GLY A 24 -26.88 67.21 -2.21
N LEU A 25 -28.12 67.73 -2.06
CA LEU A 25 -29.08 67.34 -1.00
C LEU A 25 -30.35 66.59 -1.48
N VAL A 26 -31.08 66.01 -0.51
CA VAL A 26 -32.32 65.21 -0.63
C VAL A 26 -33.59 66.07 -0.89
N PRO A 27 -34.71 65.48 -1.38
CA PRO A 27 -35.79 65.01 -0.47
C PRO A 27 -36.46 63.68 -0.93
N HIS A 28 -36.58 62.64 -0.10
CA HIS A 28 -37.68 62.31 0.84
C HIS A 28 -38.55 61.12 0.37
N GLY A 29 -38.86 60.21 1.30
CA GLY A 29 -39.66 58.99 1.07
C GLY A 29 -39.32 57.89 2.09
N THR A 30 -40.11 57.76 3.16
CA THR A 30 -39.80 56.92 4.34
C THR A 30 -40.83 55.82 4.58
N THR A 31 -40.35 54.67 5.08
CA THR A 31 -41.12 53.56 5.72
C THR A 31 -42.12 52.78 4.83
N SER A 32 -42.43 51.50 5.07
CA SER A 32 -42.04 50.58 6.17
C SER A 32 -41.85 49.12 5.72
N ILE A 33 -41.20 48.36 6.61
CA ILE A 33 -41.16 46.89 6.75
C ILE A 33 -42.43 46.16 6.29
N PHE A 34 -42.27 45.02 5.57
CA PHE A 34 -42.99 43.78 5.87
C PHE A 34 -42.23 42.54 5.33
N SER A 35 -42.33 41.42 6.05
CA SER A 35 -41.76 40.12 5.71
C SER A 35 -42.78 39.21 5.03
N GLN A 36 -42.39 38.39 4.05
CA GLN A 36 -43.17 37.21 3.67
C GLN A 36 -42.32 36.08 3.10
N SER A 37 -42.65 34.85 3.49
CA SER A 37 -42.07 33.59 3.02
C SER A 37 -42.83 33.05 1.81
N SER A 38 -42.13 32.55 0.79
CA SER A 38 -42.73 31.83 -0.34
C SER A 38 -42.80 30.32 -0.08
N GLN A 39 -44.01 29.82 0.22
CA GLN A 39 -44.31 28.39 0.16
C GLN A 39 -44.48 27.92 -1.29
N TRP A 40 -44.26 26.62 -1.53
CA TRP A 40 -44.63 25.95 -2.77
C TRP A 40 -46.15 25.82 -2.86
N GLN A 41 -46.71 25.99 -4.06
CA GLN A 41 -48.14 25.77 -4.32
C GLN A 41 -48.36 24.92 -5.57
N LYS A 42 -49.37 24.05 -5.52
CA LYS A 42 -49.85 23.25 -6.66
C LYS A 42 -51.00 23.97 -7.36
N ASP A 43 -51.09 23.83 -8.68
CA ASP A 43 -52.14 23.08 -9.41
C ASP A 43 -52.40 23.65 -10.81
N GLY A 44 -52.85 22.77 -11.72
CA GLY A 44 -53.13 23.10 -13.12
C GLY A 44 -53.69 21.90 -13.88
N THR A 45 -55.01 21.73 -13.86
CA THR A 45 -55.72 20.50 -14.28
C THR A 45 -56.37 20.58 -15.65
N VAL A 46 -56.11 19.61 -16.54
CA VAL A 46 -57.00 19.19 -17.65
C VAL A 46 -56.84 17.65 -17.93
N PRO A 47 -57.62 16.99 -18.81
CA PRO A 47 -58.49 15.87 -18.42
C PRO A 47 -57.92 14.45 -18.74
N PRO A 48 -58.56 13.37 -18.27
CA PRO A 48 -57.98 12.02 -18.31
C PRO A 48 -58.28 11.22 -19.59
N VAL A 49 -57.29 10.43 -20.04
CA VAL A 49 -57.48 9.26 -20.90
C VAL A 49 -56.65 8.10 -20.34
N SER A 50 -57.29 6.96 -20.04
CA SER A 50 -56.64 5.78 -19.50
C SER A 50 -56.19 4.83 -20.60
N TYR A 51 -54.94 4.34 -20.53
CA TYR A 51 -54.54 3.12 -21.23
C TYR A 51 -53.65 2.23 -20.34
N ARG A 52 -53.83 0.91 -20.51
CA ARG A 52 -53.15 -0.13 -19.75
C ARG A 52 -51.69 -0.24 -20.16
N ILE A 53 -50.81 -0.51 -19.20
CA ILE A 53 -49.47 -1.05 -19.50
C ILE A 53 -49.63 -2.52 -19.87
N THR A 54 -49.77 -2.81 -21.17
CA THR A 54 -49.48 -4.15 -21.72
C THR A 54 -48.02 -4.21 -22.12
N ALA A 55 -47.27 -5.13 -21.52
CA ALA A 55 -45.96 -5.50 -22.04
C ALA A 55 -46.13 -6.17 -23.43
N SER A 56 -45.24 -5.86 -24.36
CA SER A 56 -45.08 -6.61 -25.61
C SER A 56 -43.67 -7.16 -25.67
N SER A 57 -43.57 -8.47 -25.86
CA SER A 57 -42.38 -9.11 -26.40
C SER A 57 -42.22 -8.79 -27.89
N ASP A 58 -41.18 -9.38 -28.47
CA ASP A 58 -40.97 -9.58 -29.91
C ASP A 58 -40.70 -8.34 -30.78
N PHE A 59 -39.52 -8.33 -31.40
CA PHE A 59 -39.47 -8.28 -32.86
C PHE A 59 -38.20 -8.92 -33.42
N SER A 60 -38.37 -9.89 -34.32
CA SER A 60 -37.30 -10.37 -35.20
C SER A 60 -37.86 -10.75 -36.58
N ARG A 61 -37.00 -10.66 -37.63
CA ARG A 61 -37.18 -11.05 -39.05
C ARG A 61 -37.51 -9.95 -40.09
N ARG A 62 -36.45 -9.56 -40.83
CA ARG A 62 -36.34 -9.44 -42.32
C ARG A 62 -37.60 -9.08 -43.17
N ARG A 63 -37.54 -7.99 -43.97
CA ARG A 63 -37.29 -8.06 -45.44
C ARG A 63 -37.16 -6.71 -46.20
N GLN A 64 -36.48 -6.84 -47.35
CA GLN A 64 -36.09 -5.88 -48.41
C GLN A 64 -37.14 -4.89 -48.98
N ARG A 65 -36.65 -3.77 -49.56
CA ARG A 65 -37.04 -3.27 -50.90
C ARG A 65 -35.90 -2.47 -51.59
N LYS A 66 -36.08 -1.98 -52.84
CA LYS A 66 -35.01 -1.63 -53.80
C LYS A 66 -35.07 -0.19 -54.37
N PHE A 67 -33.88 0.37 -54.64
CA PHE A 67 -33.45 1.26 -55.76
C PHE A 67 -34.40 2.31 -56.41
N SER A 68 -33.86 3.53 -56.57
CA SER A 68 -33.60 4.15 -57.90
C SER A 68 -32.60 5.32 -57.78
N ALA A 69 -31.99 5.76 -58.91
CA ALA A 69 -31.03 6.87 -59.01
C ALA A 69 -30.93 7.42 -60.46
N PRO A 70 -30.39 8.63 -60.71
CA PRO A 70 -29.84 8.96 -62.04
C PRO A 70 -28.54 9.82 -62.10
N THR A 71 -27.49 9.21 -62.67
CA THR A 71 -26.49 9.75 -63.66
C THR A 71 -25.63 11.05 -63.46
N PRO A 72 -24.32 11.03 -63.80
CA PRO A 72 -23.39 12.18 -63.89
C PRO A 72 -22.98 12.58 -65.34
N LYS A 73 -21.99 13.49 -65.51
CA LYS A 73 -21.26 13.78 -66.79
C LYS A 73 -19.78 14.24 -66.61
N ASP A 74 -18.97 14.08 -67.67
CA ASP A 74 -17.49 14.16 -67.73
C ASP A 74 -16.88 15.55 -68.06
N SER A 75 -15.54 15.77 -68.07
CA SER A 75 -14.64 15.42 -69.21
C SER A 75 -13.13 15.75 -68.99
N ARG A 76 -12.24 15.31 -69.92
CA ARG A 76 -10.74 15.39 -69.89
C ARG A 76 -10.13 16.24 -71.04
N PRO A 77 -8.79 16.41 -71.10
CA PRO A 77 -8.03 16.02 -72.31
C PRO A 77 -6.75 15.16 -72.05
N ARG A 78 -5.76 15.11 -72.99
CA ARG A 78 -4.76 14.01 -73.17
C ARG A 78 -3.30 14.39 -73.50
N GLY A 79 -2.38 13.44 -73.25
CA GLY A 79 -1.15 13.11 -74.01
C GLY A 79 -0.54 11.77 -73.51
N PHE A 80 0.34 11.02 -74.21
CA PHE A 80 0.65 10.98 -75.65
C PHE A 80 0.94 9.51 -76.14
N MET A 81 2.08 9.18 -76.79
CA MET A 81 2.36 7.89 -77.52
C MET A 81 3.88 7.66 -77.78
N PRO A 82 4.37 6.51 -78.32
CA PRO A 82 3.72 5.34 -78.99
C PRO A 82 4.02 3.96 -78.32
N ARG A 83 3.97 2.71 -78.87
CA ARG A 83 3.69 1.95 -80.16
C ARG A 83 3.43 0.44 -79.74
N MET A 84 3.13 -0.64 -80.49
CA MET A 84 2.80 -1.02 -81.91
C MET A 84 2.10 -2.43 -81.97
N GLN A 85 1.64 -2.88 -83.15
CA GLN A 85 1.41 -4.28 -83.64
C GLN A 85 0.56 -5.36 -82.85
N VAL A 86 -0.77 -5.42 -83.12
CA VAL A 86 -1.57 -6.45 -83.88
C VAL A 86 -1.24 -7.98 -83.70
N PRO A 87 -2.20 -8.97 -83.67
CA PRO A 87 -3.71 -9.04 -83.75
C PRO A 87 -4.36 -9.72 -82.47
N THR A 88 -5.51 -10.44 -82.34
CA THR A 88 -6.69 -10.95 -83.15
C THR A 88 -8.00 -10.88 -82.28
N GLY A 89 -9.11 -11.67 -82.24
CA GLY A 89 -9.70 -12.91 -82.85
C GLY A 89 -9.98 -14.05 -81.81
N THR A 90 -11.01 -14.95 -81.82
CA THR A 90 -12.36 -15.16 -82.47
C THR A 90 -13.02 -16.45 -81.85
N GLN A 91 -14.31 -16.90 -81.95
CA GLN A 91 -15.58 -16.48 -82.60
C GLN A 91 -16.90 -16.82 -81.77
N LYS A 92 -17.80 -17.76 -82.18
CA LYS A 92 -19.21 -17.97 -81.65
C LYS A 92 -19.86 -19.37 -81.96
N ARG A 93 -20.91 -19.76 -81.19
CA ARG A 93 -22.05 -20.73 -81.49
C ARG A 93 -21.69 -22.25 -81.59
N ASP A 94 -22.61 -23.25 -81.53
CA ASP A 94 -24.09 -23.33 -81.38
C ASP A 94 -24.62 -24.70 -80.80
N LYS A 95 -25.82 -24.71 -80.18
CA LYS A 95 -26.94 -25.71 -80.19
C LYS A 95 -26.83 -27.25 -79.85
N LYS A 96 -27.75 -27.65 -78.94
CA LYS A 96 -28.86 -28.68 -79.03
C LYS A 96 -28.73 -30.19 -78.62
N ASN A 97 -29.59 -30.53 -77.63
CA ASN A 97 -30.64 -31.59 -77.55
C ASN A 97 -30.37 -33.10 -77.32
N ASN A 98 -31.13 -33.62 -76.32
CA ASN A 98 -31.90 -34.90 -76.24
C ASN A 98 -31.11 -36.23 -76.32
N GLU A 99 -31.45 -37.39 -75.73
CA GLU A 99 -32.46 -38.03 -74.83
C GLU A 99 -31.94 -39.52 -74.71
N GLU A 100 -32.33 -40.48 -73.84
CA GLU A 100 -33.40 -40.68 -72.86
C GLU A 100 -33.03 -41.81 -71.83
N LYS A 101 -33.70 -41.83 -70.65
CA LYS A 101 -34.04 -42.99 -69.74
C LYS A 101 -32.99 -43.96 -69.12
N GLU A 102 -32.77 -43.81 -67.80
CA GLU A 102 -33.28 -44.64 -66.64
C GLU A 102 -33.32 -46.20 -66.66
N PRO A 103 -33.47 -46.92 -65.49
CA PRO A 103 -33.53 -46.48 -64.07
C PRO A 103 -32.71 -47.36 -63.05
N LEU A 104 -33.06 -47.27 -61.74
CA LEU A 104 -32.67 -48.08 -60.55
C LEU A 104 -31.41 -47.63 -59.77
N ASP A 105 -31.44 -47.45 -58.43
CA ASP A 105 -32.56 -47.35 -57.47
C ASP A 105 -32.14 -46.65 -56.14
N ALA A 106 -33.11 -46.33 -55.28
CA ALA A 106 -33.01 -45.93 -53.85
C ALA A 106 -32.33 -44.58 -53.47
N SER A 107 -33.16 -43.62 -53.03
CA SER A 107 -32.83 -42.33 -52.37
C SER A 107 -33.47 -42.29 -50.95
N PRO A 108 -33.60 -41.16 -50.21
CA PRO A 108 -32.95 -39.82 -50.26
C PRO A 108 -32.36 -39.40 -48.87
N SER A 109 -31.55 -38.35 -48.69
CA SER A 109 -31.88 -36.91 -48.78
C SER A 109 -30.72 -36.09 -48.15
N LYS A 110 -30.41 -34.82 -48.47
CA LYS A 110 -30.99 -33.85 -49.43
C LYS A 110 -29.90 -32.87 -49.91
N GLU A 111 -29.92 -32.52 -51.19
CA GLU A 111 -29.02 -31.54 -51.87
C GLU A 111 -29.50 -30.08 -51.66
N PHE A 112 -28.87 -28.97 -52.11
CA PHE A 112 -27.88 -28.63 -53.15
C PHE A 112 -26.90 -27.54 -52.60
N GLY A 113 -25.73 -27.18 -53.17
CA GLY A 113 -25.03 -27.49 -54.44
C GLY A 113 -24.33 -26.22 -54.97
N GLY A 114 -23.25 -26.19 -55.76
CA GLY A 114 -22.33 -27.24 -56.21
C GLY A 114 -21.62 -26.89 -57.55
N SER A 115 -20.29 -26.65 -57.56
CA SER A 115 -19.45 -26.76 -58.79
C SER A 115 -17.91 -26.70 -58.61
N ASN A 116 -17.30 -27.87 -58.79
CA ASN A 116 -16.22 -28.19 -59.75
C ASN A 116 -14.78 -27.61 -59.65
N ARG A 117 -13.84 -28.58 -59.51
CA ARG A 117 -12.48 -28.70 -60.14
C ARG A 117 -11.34 -27.82 -59.57
N LYS A 118 -10.09 -28.31 -59.46
CA LYS A 118 -9.46 -29.59 -59.90
C LYS A 118 -8.18 -29.91 -59.06
N ILE A 119 -7.95 -31.20 -58.76
CA ILE A 119 -6.71 -32.03 -58.90
C ILE A 119 -5.35 -31.26 -58.89
N ALA A 120 -4.29 -31.64 -58.14
CA ALA A 120 -3.80 -32.97 -57.74
C ALA A 120 -3.09 -33.03 -56.34
N ALA A 121 -2.59 -34.21 -55.96
CA ALA A 121 -1.61 -34.43 -54.89
C ALA A 121 -0.68 -35.63 -55.20
N GLU A 122 0.62 -35.50 -54.89
CA GLU A 122 1.69 -36.52 -54.98
C GLU A 122 2.62 -36.29 -53.74
N LEU A 123 3.15 -37.22 -52.93
CA LEU A 123 3.35 -38.68 -52.86
C LEU A 123 4.62 -39.30 -53.52
N LYS A 124 5.49 -39.86 -52.65
CA LYS A 124 6.60 -40.84 -52.84
C LYS A 124 7.97 -40.25 -53.26
N ILE A 125 9.11 -40.53 -52.60
CA ILE A 125 9.91 -41.77 -52.31
C ILE A 125 10.82 -42.19 -53.51
N THR A 126 11.98 -42.80 -53.22
CA THR A 126 13.09 -43.29 -54.11
C THR A 126 14.01 -42.22 -54.72
N THR A 127 15.36 -42.27 -54.77
CA THR A 127 16.49 -43.23 -54.55
C THR A 127 17.18 -43.79 -55.80
N ASN A 128 18.54 -43.78 -55.77
CA ASN A 128 19.55 -44.55 -56.54
C ASN A 128 20.13 -44.03 -57.90
N ASP A 129 21.44 -43.75 -57.85
CA ASP A 129 22.59 -44.30 -58.62
C ASP A 129 22.99 -43.86 -60.06
N ASP A 130 24.32 -44.00 -60.29
CA ASP A 130 25.16 -44.00 -61.52
C ASP A 130 25.23 -42.71 -62.39
N GLU A 131 26.36 -42.24 -62.97
CA GLU A 131 27.65 -42.85 -63.38
C GLU A 131 28.91 -41.92 -63.20
N PHE A 132 30.13 -42.51 -63.28
CA PHE A 132 31.49 -42.01 -63.66
C PHE A 132 31.76 -40.48 -63.88
N VAL A 133 32.90 -39.86 -63.47
CA VAL A 133 34.34 -40.18 -63.73
C VAL A 133 35.28 -39.46 -62.71
N ASN A 134 36.19 -40.18 -62.03
CA ASN A 134 37.68 -39.99 -61.86
C ASN A 134 38.29 -38.55 -61.68
N ILE A 135 39.30 -38.20 -60.85
CA ILE A 135 40.51 -38.87 -60.29
C ILE A 135 41.00 -38.14 -58.99
N ASN A 136 41.45 -38.88 -57.94
CA ASN A 136 42.38 -38.52 -56.82
C ASN A 136 42.19 -37.21 -55.99
N GLN A 137 42.55 -37.13 -54.69
CA GLN A 137 43.08 -38.08 -53.70
C GLN A 137 42.92 -37.49 -52.28
N ALA A 138 42.73 -38.35 -51.26
CA ALA A 138 43.12 -38.16 -49.85
C ALA A 138 42.53 -36.96 -49.05
N LYS A 139 42.18 -37.10 -47.76
CA LYS A 139 42.01 -38.28 -46.90
C LYS A 139 41.06 -37.93 -45.74
N ASP A 140 40.27 -38.91 -45.32
CA ASP A 140 40.12 -39.48 -43.96
C ASP A 140 40.42 -38.53 -42.76
N ALA A 141 39.57 -38.38 -41.72
CA ALA A 141 38.94 -39.39 -40.84
C ALA A 141 39.97 -40.25 -40.07
N ASP A 142 39.74 -40.47 -38.78
CA ASP A 142 40.26 -41.62 -38.01
C ASP A 142 39.53 -41.73 -36.65
N GLU A 143 39.61 -42.92 -36.04
CA GLU A 143 39.24 -43.21 -34.64
C GLU A 143 40.51 -43.12 -33.75
N GLU A 144 40.65 -43.99 -32.73
CA GLU A 144 41.77 -44.07 -31.75
C GLU A 144 41.84 -42.85 -30.79
N SER A 145 41.81 -42.95 -29.44
CA SER A 145 42.31 -43.87 -28.41
C SER A 145 43.68 -43.50 -27.83
N GLU A 146 43.91 -43.94 -26.57
CA GLU A 146 45.09 -43.66 -25.71
C GLU A 146 45.18 -42.19 -25.23
N ASP A 147 45.03 -41.90 -23.93
CA ASP A 147 45.93 -42.17 -22.78
C ASP A 147 47.13 -41.21 -22.67
N ASP A 148 46.92 -40.12 -21.92
CA ASP A 148 47.67 -39.87 -20.68
C ASP A 148 46.83 -38.89 -19.83
N SER A 149 46.38 -39.16 -18.61
CA SER A 149 46.97 -39.79 -17.42
C SER A 149 47.93 -38.89 -16.63
N ASN A 150 47.87 -39.05 -15.30
CA ASN A 150 48.54 -38.28 -14.24
C ASN A 150 48.15 -36.78 -14.10
N GLY A 151 47.92 -36.26 -12.88
CA GLY A 151 47.97 -36.92 -11.58
C GLY A 151 47.06 -36.26 -10.55
N GLY A 152 46.41 -37.07 -9.72
CA GLY A 152 45.57 -36.63 -8.61
C GLY A 152 45.81 -37.47 -7.35
N LEU A 153 45.46 -36.90 -6.20
CA LEU A 153 45.29 -37.56 -4.91
C LEU A 153 44.05 -36.90 -4.26
N LYS A 154 42.98 -37.64 -3.89
CA LYS A 154 42.83 -38.55 -2.72
C LYS A 154 42.81 -37.79 -1.38
N GLU A 155 42.02 -38.13 -0.35
CA GLU A 155 40.95 -39.14 -0.10
C GLU A 155 40.25 -38.76 1.25
N VAL A 156 39.04 -39.19 1.65
CA VAL A 156 37.89 -39.91 1.02
C VAL A 156 36.63 -39.59 1.85
N LEU A 157 35.42 -39.95 1.40
CA LEU A 157 34.26 -40.10 2.31
C LEU A 157 33.30 -41.22 1.89
N LEU A 158 33.45 -42.38 2.53
CA LEU A 158 32.65 -43.62 2.50
C LEU A 158 32.89 -44.30 3.88
N SER A 159 31.99 -45.08 4.49
CA SER A 159 30.58 -45.41 4.20
C SER A 159 29.97 -46.09 5.45
N THR A 160 28.65 -46.25 5.53
CA THR A 160 27.93 -47.54 5.77
C THR A 160 26.47 -47.34 6.24
N GLU A 161 25.54 -47.50 5.29
CA GLU A 161 24.31 -48.29 5.51
C GLU A 161 24.68 -49.80 5.36
N PRO A 162 23.85 -50.80 5.76
CA PRO A 162 22.40 -50.98 5.47
C PRO A 162 21.62 -51.57 6.69
N SER A 163 20.47 -52.30 6.65
CA SER A 163 19.66 -53.03 5.64
C SER A 163 18.23 -53.25 6.19
N VAL A 164 17.10 -52.88 5.55
CA VAL A 164 16.33 -53.51 4.42
C VAL A 164 15.33 -54.63 4.85
N ASP A 165 14.25 -54.80 4.05
CA ASP A 165 13.12 -55.77 4.06
C ASP A 165 12.04 -55.60 5.16
N ALA A 166 10.73 -55.43 4.92
CA ALA A 166 9.83 -55.45 3.73
C ALA A 166 9.24 -56.80 3.24
N LYS A 167 7.90 -56.95 3.39
CA LYS A 167 6.88 -57.54 2.46
C LYS A 167 5.49 -57.38 3.10
N ILE A 168 4.45 -56.79 2.48
CA ILE A 168 3.77 -56.99 1.17
C ILE A 168 2.56 -57.95 1.28
N SER A 169 1.37 -57.31 1.38
CA SER A 169 0.00 -57.64 0.94
C SER A 169 -0.49 -59.09 0.69
N GLN A 170 -1.79 -59.34 0.96
CA GLN A 170 -2.85 -59.39 -0.09
C GLN A 170 -4.30 -59.62 0.41
N PHE A 171 -5.26 -59.06 -0.38
CA PHE A 171 -6.66 -59.43 -0.67
C PHE A 171 -7.71 -59.89 0.39
N ALA A 172 -8.86 -59.19 0.37
CA ALA A 172 -10.25 -59.68 0.10
C ALA A 172 -10.93 -60.70 1.08
N GLU A 173 -12.27 -60.77 1.24
CA GLU A 173 -13.42 -59.96 0.77
C GLU A 173 -14.71 -60.26 1.58
N ASN A 174 -15.71 -59.36 1.46
CA ASN A 174 -17.18 -59.56 1.60
C ASN A 174 -17.86 -60.01 2.92
N GLY A 175 -18.80 -59.14 3.36
CA GLY A 175 -20.12 -59.50 3.91
C GLY A 175 -20.27 -59.71 5.43
N GLU A 176 -21.45 -59.51 6.03
CA GLU A 176 -22.64 -58.70 5.67
C GLU A 176 -23.62 -58.62 6.88
N ILE A 177 -24.66 -57.77 6.78
CA ILE A 177 -25.99 -57.90 7.42
C ILE A 177 -26.23 -57.46 8.91
N ASP A 178 -27.24 -56.59 9.01
CA ASP A 178 -28.23 -56.24 10.05
C ASP A 178 -27.95 -55.61 11.44
N THR A 179 -28.39 -54.33 11.52
CA THR A 179 -29.42 -53.72 12.39
C THR A 179 -29.87 -54.37 13.73
N ILE A 180 -30.11 -53.51 14.74
CA ILE A 180 -31.37 -53.45 15.53
C ILE A 180 -31.42 -52.19 16.43
N TYR A 181 -32.56 -51.49 16.35
CA TYR A 181 -33.26 -50.54 17.25
C TYR A 181 -32.60 -49.56 18.25
N GLU A 182 -33.35 -48.44 18.37
CA GLU A 182 -33.59 -47.51 19.49
C GLU A 182 -33.86 -48.26 20.84
N ASP A 183 -33.96 -47.65 22.02
CA ASP A 183 -34.65 -46.39 22.40
C ASP A 183 -34.33 -46.00 23.88
N VAL A 184 -34.99 -44.95 24.41
CA VAL A 184 -35.08 -44.53 25.84
C VAL A 184 -33.88 -43.74 26.40
N MET A 185 -34.04 -42.61 27.12
CA MET A 185 -34.91 -41.42 27.03
C MET A 185 -34.49 -40.41 28.13
N GLU A 186 -34.76 -39.13 27.90
CA GLU A 186 -34.92 -38.02 28.87
C GLU A 186 -34.04 -37.90 30.14
N SER A 187 -33.31 -36.77 30.23
CA SER A 187 -33.88 -35.58 30.89
C SER A 187 -33.06 -34.31 30.60
N THR A 188 -33.72 -33.15 30.57
CA THR A 188 -33.18 -31.89 30.05
C THR A 188 -33.74 -30.67 30.80
N GLU A 189 -32.95 -29.59 30.85
CA GLU A 189 -33.27 -28.14 30.88
C GLU A 189 -32.04 -27.43 31.51
N SER A 190 -31.45 -26.32 31.07
CA SER A 190 -31.82 -25.19 30.20
C SER A 190 -32.60 -24.07 30.88
N GLU A 191 -31.97 -22.90 31.04
CA GLU A 191 -32.66 -21.62 31.15
C GLU A 191 -32.16 -20.65 30.06
N ARG A 192 -33.11 -20.08 29.33
CA ARG A 192 -33.01 -18.75 28.72
C ARG A 192 -33.88 -17.84 29.56
N ILE A 193 -33.47 -16.62 29.85
CA ILE A 193 -34.42 -15.57 30.26
C ILE A 193 -34.95 -14.91 28.99
N SER A 194 -36.26 -15.01 28.78
CA SER A 194 -37.00 -14.26 27.78
C SER A 194 -37.82 -13.15 28.45
N GLU A 195 -37.75 -11.93 27.92
CA GLU A 195 -38.77 -10.93 28.25
C GLU A 195 -40.10 -11.40 27.66
N ARG A 196 -41.12 -11.53 28.51
CA ARG A 196 -42.46 -11.97 28.08
C ARG A 196 -43.31 -10.79 27.65
N VAL A 197 -43.76 -10.81 26.40
CA VAL A 197 -45.03 -10.20 26.03
C VAL A 197 -46.15 -11.05 26.63
N VAL A 198 -47.11 -10.41 27.30
CA VAL A 198 -48.40 -11.02 27.67
C VAL A 198 -49.49 -10.02 27.31
N GLU A 199 -50.34 -10.37 26.36
CA GLU A 199 -51.64 -9.72 26.19
C GLU A 199 -52.68 -10.49 27.01
N GLU A 200 -53.51 -9.78 27.79
CA GLU A 200 -54.97 -9.99 27.69
C GLU A 200 -55.80 -8.79 28.18
N LYS A 201 -56.57 -8.23 27.24
CA LYS A 201 -57.93 -7.68 27.36
C LYS A 201 -58.28 -6.68 28.49
N ALA A 202 -58.47 -5.44 28.00
CA ALA A 202 -59.67 -4.60 28.19
C ALA A 202 -59.97 -3.95 29.57
N THR A 203 -59.94 -2.61 29.58
CA THR A 203 -61.16 -1.77 29.75
C THR A 203 -60.88 -0.32 29.30
N ALA A 204 -61.87 0.58 29.36
CA ALA A 204 -61.83 1.92 28.77
C ALA A 204 -61.70 3.06 29.81
N ASN A 205 -61.57 4.30 29.31
CA ASN A 205 -61.39 5.59 30.02
C ASN A 205 -59.96 5.79 30.60
N GLY A 206 -59.41 7.01 30.71
CA GLY A 206 -59.87 8.32 30.22
C GLY A 206 -59.17 9.49 30.96
N TYR A 207 -59.21 10.70 30.37
CA TYR A 207 -58.92 12.02 30.99
C TYR A 207 -57.49 12.39 31.49
N SER A 208 -56.85 13.29 30.70
CA SER A 208 -56.28 14.62 31.07
C SER A 208 -55.49 14.88 32.37
N GLY A 209 -54.38 15.65 32.24
CA GLY A 209 -53.66 16.37 33.31
C GLY A 209 -52.14 16.40 33.03
N VAL A 210 -51.40 17.50 32.80
CA VAL A 210 -51.58 18.97 32.87
C VAL A 210 -51.31 19.64 34.25
N VAL A 211 -50.01 19.93 34.48
CA VAL A 211 -49.42 21.22 34.95
C VAL A 211 -49.30 21.59 36.46
N GLU A 212 -48.12 22.15 36.78
CA GLU A 212 -47.67 23.07 37.88
C GLU A 212 -47.54 22.67 39.39
N ASP A 213 -46.36 23.07 39.94
CA ASP A 213 -46.00 23.73 41.23
C ASP A 213 -46.72 23.46 42.57
N GLY A 214 -46.03 23.70 43.70
CA GLY A 214 -46.69 23.59 45.03
C GLY A 214 -45.97 24.07 46.31
N THR A 215 -44.70 23.73 46.57
CA THR A 215 -43.80 24.28 47.63
C THR A 215 -44.20 24.20 49.15
N VAL A 216 -43.18 24.28 50.05
CA VAL A 216 -43.22 24.59 51.52
C VAL A 216 -43.86 23.48 52.45
N ILE A 217 -43.54 23.23 53.74
CA ILE A 217 -42.86 23.88 54.91
C ILE A 217 -42.03 22.86 55.77
N GLU A 218 -40.91 23.33 56.38
CA GLU A 218 -40.15 22.95 57.64
C GLU A 218 -40.10 21.49 58.19
N GLU A 219 -39.03 21.01 58.89
CA GLU A 219 -38.33 21.51 60.10
C GLU A 219 -36.79 21.25 60.11
N LYS A 220 -35.94 22.21 60.55
CA LYS A 220 -35.28 22.39 61.88
C LYS A 220 -34.36 21.22 62.34
N GLN A 221 -33.16 21.42 62.89
CA GLN A 221 -32.35 22.59 63.32
C GLN A 221 -30.88 22.09 63.62
N ILE A 222 -29.79 22.84 63.85
CA ILE A 222 -29.40 24.29 63.84
C ILE A 222 -27.84 24.39 63.78
N HIS A 223 -27.27 25.61 63.70
CA HIS A 223 -25.86 25.98 64.06
C HIS A 223 -24.70 25.50 63.11
N VAL A 224 -23.43 25.99 63.15
CA VAL A 224 -22.71 27.26 63.50
C VAL A 224 -21.19 27.03 63.18
N ILE A 225 -20.18 27.91 62.94
CA ILE A 225 -19.88 29.37 62.99
C ILE A 225 -19.23 29.82 61.62
N LYS A 226 -18.99 31.14 61.47
CA LYS A 226 -18.27 31.88 60.40
C LYS A 226 -16.75 31.58 60.32
N GLY A 227 -15.98 32.01 59.30
CA GLY A 227 -16.31 32.69 58.01
C GLY A 227 -15.26 33.71 57.52
N ASP A 228 -15.67 34.54 56.55
CA ASP A 228 -15.04 35.78 56.01
C ASP A 228 -13.88 35.74 54.97
N LYS A 229 -13.64 36.91 54.36
CA LYS A 229 -13.10 37.18 52.99
C LYS A 229 -11.59 37.49 52.94
N ILE A 230 -11.00 37.51 51.72
CA ILE A 230 -10.38 38.70 51.05
C ILE A 230 -9.79 38.34 49.65
N GLN A 231 -9.45 39.34 48.82
CA GLN A 231 -8.91 39.23 47.44
C GLN A 231 -7.36 39.41 47.38
N ASN A 232 -6.81 39.25 46.16
CA ASN A 232 -5.68 39.99 45.55
C ASN A 232 -4.22 39.48 45.63
N VAL A 233 -3.63 39.33 44.42
CA VAL A 233 -2.39 39.97 43.92
C VAL A 233 -1.00 39.28 44.10
N GLU A 234 -0.49 38.83 42.93
CA GLU A 234 0.89 38.94 42.37
C GLU A 234 2.15 38.19 42.92
N LYS A 235 3.00 37.87 41.91
CA LYS A 235 4.48 37.88 41.83
C LYS A 235 5.36 36.74 42.36
N GLU A 236 5.96 36.05 41.37
CA GLU A 236 7.39 36.10 40.97
C GLU A 236 8.54 36.00 41.99
N GLU A 237 9.68 35.51 41.46
CA GLU A 237 11.04 35.56 42.02
C GLU A 237 11.33 34.73 43.30
N SER A 238 12.58 34.40 43.64
CA SER A 238 13.79 34.08 42.85
C SER A 238 14.81 33.41 43.80
N LYS A 239 16.01 33.03 43.32
CA LYS A 239 17.25 32.79 44.13
C LYS A 239 17.26 31.57 45.07
N GLU A 240 18.40 31.10 45.61
CA GLU A 240 19.78 30.93 45.10
C GLU A 240 20.58 30.07 46.11
N ALA A 241 21.73 29.53 45.69
CA ALA A 241 22.96 29.36 46.50
C ALA A 241 23.03 28.44 47.77
N LYS A 242 23.98 27.47 47.68
CA LYS A 242 25.01 27.07 48.69
C LYS A 242 24.58 26.21 49.91
N THR A 243 25.41 25.35 50.55
CA THR A 243 26.72 24.65 50.31
C THR A 243 26.86 23.59 51.45
N ILE A 244 28.05 22.97 51.68
CA ILE A 244 28.53 22.23 52.91
C ILE A 244 28.34 20.68 52.84
N THR A 245 29.34 19.80 53.00
CA THR A 245 30.82 19.94 53.18
C THR A 245 31.63 18.71 52.69
N ASP A 246 32.96 18.88 52.67
CA ASP A 246 34.06 17.95 52.32
C ASP A 246 34.44 16.90 53.40
N SER A 247 35.47 16.09 53.12
CA SER A 247 36.27 15.12 53.92
C SER A 247 35.93 13.61 53.76
N GLY A 248 36.92 12.69 53.71
CA GLY A 248 38.37 12.88 53.58
C GLY A 248 39.25 11.60 53.64
N ARG A 249 40.22 11.51 52.71
CA ARG A 249 41.45 10.66 52.66
C ARG A 249 41.64 9.44 53.60
N LYS A 250 41.81 8.25 53.00
CA LYS A 250 42.96 7.28 53.15
C LYS A 250 42.70 6.08 52.20
N ALA A 251 43.60 5.51 51.39
CA ALA A 251 45.08 5.37 51.33
C ALA A 251 45.60 3.98 51.79
N ALA A 252 46.54 3.44 51.00
CA ALA A 252 47.44 2.29 51.24
C ALA A 252 46.89 0.84 51.10
N ASP A 253 47.28 0.23 49.97
CA ASP A 253 48.28 -0.86 49.91
C ASP A 253 47.93 -2.36 49.74
N LYS A 254 48.77 -2.95 48.87
CA LYS A 254 49.22 -4.36 48.75
C LYS A 254 48.30 -5.41 48.13
N ILE A 255 48.84 -6.53 47.58
CA ILE A 255 50.01 -6.81 46.70
C ILE A 255 50.05 -8.32 46.44
N TYR A 256 50.39 -8.70 45.20
CA TYR A 256 50.75 -10.06 44.72
C TYR A 256 49.63 -11.14 44.86
N SER A 257 49.22 -11.93 43.85
CA SER A 257 49.85 -12.54 42.66
C SER A 257 50.65 -13.81 42.91
N GLU A 258 50.29 -14.89 42.19
CA GLU A 258 51.15 -15.89 41.51
C GLU A 258 50.31 -17.13 41.15
N THR A 259 50.57 -17.97 40.14
CA THR A 259 51.10 -17.84 38.75
C THR A 259 50.88 -19.21 38.04
N LYS A 260 50.90 -19.25 36.69
CA LYS A 260 51.48 -20.35 35.85
C LYS A 260 50.85 -21.79 35.91
N GLU A 261 50.94 -22.67 34.90
CA GLU A 261 51.39 -22.57 33.49
C GLU A 261 50.90 -23.76 32.60
N ILE A 262 51.21 -23.69 31.29
CA ILE A 262 51.26 -24.79 30.29
C ILE A 262 49.91 -25.39 29.81
N GLY A 263 49.63 -25.49 28.50
CA GLY A 263 50.32 -24.90 27.33
C GLY A 263 49.99 -25.52 25.96
N THR A 264 50.42 -24.83 24.88
CA THR A 264 50.68 -25.32 23.48
C THR A 264 49.48 -25.77 22.60
N ASP A 265 49.38 -25.45 21.29
CA ASP A 265 50.24 -24.63 20.40
C ASP A 265 49.54 -24.11 19.10
N LYS A 266 50.14 -23.08 18.45
CA LYS A 266 49.99 -22.55 17.04
C LYS A 266 48.57 -22.16 16.50
N LYS A 267 48.30 -20.94 15.98
CA LYS A 267 48.90 -20.08 14.90
C LYS A 267 48.47 -20.51 13.47
N TYR A 268 48.20 -19.65 12.47
CA TYR A 268 48.23 -18.17 12.23
C TYR A 268 47.34 -17.88 10.97
N ASP A 269 46.99 -16.67 10.49
CA ASP A 269 46.99 -15.24 10.90
C ASP A 269 46.02 -14.48 9.95
N VAL A 270 45.18 -13.54 10.42
CA VAL A 270 44.43 -12.58 9.55
C VAL A 270 44.39 -11.19 10.20
N LYS A 271 44.99 -10.22 9.49
CA LYS A 271 45.02 -8.77 9.75
C LYS A 271 43.78 -8.09 9.16
N ARG A 272 43.34 -6.89 9.57
CA ARG A 272 43.65 -6.00 10.71
C ARG A 272 42.53 -4.95 10.72
N VAL A 273 41.91 -4.68 11.87
CA VAL A 273 40.92 -3.60 12.02
C VAL A 273 41.46 -2.62 13.04
N GLU A 274 41.50 -1.34 12.68
CA GLU A 274 41.79 -0.25 13.61
C GLU A 274 40.58 0.67 13.74
N SER A 275 40.36 1.15 14.95
CA SER A 275 39.18 1.90 15.35
C SER A 275 39.61 2.91 16.41
N ILE A 276 39.27 4.18 16.22
CA ILE A 276 39.58 5.23 17.18
C ILE A 276 38.30 6.01 17.46
N LYS A 277 38.01 6.23 18.75
CA LYS A 277 37.03 7.22 19.21
C LYS A 277 37.72 8.24 20.12
N ILE A 278 37.65 9.50 19.70
CA ILE A 278 37.23 10.70 20.46
C ILE A 278 37.30 10.63 22.00
N LEU A 279 38.02 11.57 22.64
CA LEU A 279 37.47 12.70 23.45
C LEU A 279 38.53 13.45 24.29
N ASP A 280 38.33 14.77 24.49
CA ASP A 280 38.65 15.61 25.68
C ASP A 280 40.11 15.82 26.15
N LEU A 281 40.55 16.91 26.83
CA LEU A 281 39.96 18.21 27.25
C LEU A 281 41.10 19.25 27.63
N GLU A 282 40.71 20.51 27.90
CA GLU A 282 41.34 21.52 28.83
C GLU A 282 42.77 22.12 28.65
N ASP A 283 42.81 23.37 28.14
CA ASP A 283 43.13 24.67 28.80
C ASP A 283 44.45 25.04 29.58
N ILE A 284 44.81 26.34 29.45
CA ILE A 284 45.66 27.23 30.31
C ILE A 284 47.22 27.22 30.20
N SER A 285 47.79 28.42 30.48
CA SER A 285 49.16 28.99 30.31
C SER A 285 50.31 28.32 31.11
N GLU A 286 51.62 28.62 30.94
CA GLU A 286 52.29 29.87 30.50
C GLU A 286 53.76 29.68 29.99
N ASN A 287 54.20 30.52 29.03
CA ASN A 287 55.59 30.85 28.59
C ASN A 287 56.81 29.91 28.83
N GLN A 288 57.45 29.41 27.76
CA GLN A 288 58.84 29.76 27.36
C GLN A 288 59.32 29.10 26.03
N VAL A 289 60.50 29.52 25.52
CA VAL A 289 61.14 29.30 24.20
C VAL A 289 62.67 29.14 24.46
N PRO A 290 63.59 28.55 23.62
CA PRO A 290 63.50 27.93 22.26
C PRO A 290 64.07 26.49 22.08
N GLU A 291 63.68 25.84 20.96
CA GLU A 291 64.50 25.13 19.92
C GLU A 291 65.70 24.15 20.24
N PRO A 292 66.35 23.46 19.26
CA PRO A 292 66.84 22.08 19.45
C PRO A 292 68.33 21.84 19.08
N GLU A 293 68.74 20.57 18.98
CA GLU A 293 70.00 20.13 18.32
C GLU A 293 69.77 19.10 17.20
N SER A 294 70.76 18.96 16.33
CA SER A 294 70.73 18.29 15.02
C SER A 294 72.04 17.54 14.70
N ILE A 295 72.01 16.65 13.70
CA ILE A 295 73.17 16.05 12.99
C ILE A 295 72.70 15.90 11.53
N GLU A 296 73.20 16.65 10.54
CA GLU A 296 74.45 16.46 9.75
C GLU A 296 74.45 15.16 8.91
N GLU A 297 75.03 15.08 7.70
CA GLU A 297 76.09 15.87 7.05
C GLU A 297 75.99 15.80 5.49
N GLY A 298 76.68 16.67 4.72
CA GLY A 298 76.92 16.47 3.26
C GLY A 298 76.96 17.74 2.37
N GLN A 299 78.02 17.93 1.57
CA GLN A 299 78.31 19.16 0.80
C GLN A 299 78.26 19.00 -0.74
N ILE A 300 77.65 19.95 -1.46
CA ILE A 300 78.07 20.42 -2.82
C ILE A 300 77.83 21.96 -2.92
N LEU A 301 78.64 22.65 -3.71
CA LEU A 301 78.70 24.12 -3.84
C LEU A 301 77.57 24.73 -4.73
N VAL A 302 76.67 25.51 -4.11
CA VAL A 302 75.97 26.67 -4.73
C VAL A 302 75.83 27.74 -3.63
N GLY A 303 76.35 28.95 -3.84
CA GLY A 303 76.76 29.80 -2.71
C GLY A 303 76.55 31.31 -2.80
N GLU A 304 75.68 31.83 -3.68
CA GLU A 304 75.42 33.29 -3.70
C GLU A 304 73.96 33.70 -3.98
N GLU A 305 73.21 32.98 -4.82
CA GLU A 305 71.85 33.39 -5.25
C GLU A 305 70.78 33.43 -4.12
N LYS A 306 70.97 32.70 -3.02
CA LYS A 306 69.96 32.57 -1.94
C LYS A 306 69.85 33.75 -0.97
N ARG A 307 70.61 34.83 -1.14
CA ARG A 307 70.42 36.08 -0.36
C ARG A 307 69.59 37.13 -1.09
N ASP A 308 69.61 37.15 -2.42
CA ASP A 308 68.91 38.17 -3.19
C ASP A 308 67.41 37.89 -3.33
N GLU A 309 66.96 36.63 -3.28
CA GLU A 309 65.51 36.31 -3.33
C GLU A 309 64.74 36.83 -2.12
N ASP A 310 65.24 36.63 -0.88
CA ASP A 310 64.56 37.09 0.34
C ASP A 310 64.66 38.62 0.52
N TYR A 311 65.78 39.22 0.12
CA TYR A 311 65.96 40.68 0.13
C TYR A 311 65.13 41.37 -0.96
N SER A 312 65.03 40.77 -2.16
CA SER A 312 64.11 41.24 -3.22
C SER A 312 62.65 41.08 -2.81
N SER A 313 62.30 40.02 -2.09
CA SER A 313 60.95 39.82 -1.57
C SER A 313 60.58 40.90 -0.54
N LYS A 314 61.50 41.28 0.36
CA LYS A 314 61.28 42.39 1.29
C LYS A 314 61.22 43.75 0.59
N LEU A 315 62.11 44.05 -0.36
CA LEU A 315 62.02 45.29 -1.13
C LEU A 315 60.69 45.39 -1.88
N LYS A 316 60.24 44.33 -2.56
CA LYS A 316 58.94 44.29 -3.23
C LYS A 316 57.78 44.53 -2.26
N LEU A 317 57.81 43.93 -1.08
CA LEU A 317 56.78 44.15 -0.05
C LEU A 317 56.76 45.61 0.47
N GLU A 318 57.91 46.27 0.59
CA GLU A 318 57.97 47.70 0.95
C GLU A 318 57.58 48.62 -0.23
N GLU A 319 57.97 48.30 -1.46
CA GLU A 319 57.57 49.02 -2.67
C GLU A 319 56.05 48.90 -2.90
N ASP A 320 55.49 47.68 -2.88
CA ASP A 320 54.04 47.42 -3.00
C ASP A 320 53.24 48.09 -1.86
N ALA A 321 53.76 48.11 -0.63
CA ALA A 321 53.11 48.79 0.50
C ALA A 321 53.09 50.32 0.31
N ASN A 322 54.18 50.91 -0.20
CA ASN A 322 54.24 52.34 -0.50
C ASN A 322 53.34 52.70 -1.71
N LEU A 323 53.35 51.92 -2.80
CA LEU A 323 52.43 52.09 -3.92
C LEU A 323 50.96 51.95 -3.49
N ARG A 324 50.62 50.94 -2.67
CA ARG A 324 49.26 50.79 -2.11
C ARG A 324 48.85 52.05 -1.34
N LYS A 325 49.75 52.63 -0.55
CA LYS A 325 49.48 53.84 0.23
C LYS A 325 49.25 55.07 -0.66
N GLU A 326 50.12 55.32 -1.64
CA GLU A 326 49.92 56.42 -2.59
C GLU A 326 48.61 56.29 -3.38
N VAL A 327 48.24 55.08 -3.79
CA VAL A 327 46.96 54.80 -4.44
C VAL A 327 45.78 55.05 -3.50
N LEU A 328 45.87 54.64 -2.23
CA LEU A 328 44.84 54.88 -1.21
C LEU A 328 44.63 56.37 -0.91
N ASP A 329 45.70 57.14 -0.70
CA ASP A 329 45.61 58.58 -0.45
C ASP A 329 45.04 59.32 -1.69
N ARG A 330 45.46 58.93 -2.90
CA ARG A 330 44.88 59.43 -4.17
C ARG A 330 43.38 59.11 -4.29
N LEU A 331 42.98 57.87 -4.04
CA LEU A 331 41.58 57.46 -4.10
C LEU A 331 40.73 58.17 -3.04
N ALA A 332 41.24 58.36 -1.83
CA ALA A 332 40.57 59.12 -0.79
C ALA A 332 40.38 60.58 -1.17
N GLU A 333 41.41 61.26 -1.72
CA GLU A 333 41.26 62.65 -2.15
C GLU A 333 40.34 62.78 -3.38
N GLU A 334 40.44 61.90 -4.37
CA GLU A 334 39.55 61.92 -5.53
C GLU A 334 38.08 61.72 -5.13
N ASN A 335 37.79 60.74 -4.27
CA ASN A 335 36.43 60.49 -3.81
C ASN A 335 35.92 61.63 -2.92
N PHE A 336 36.78 62.21 -2.06
CA PHE A 336 36.42 63.40 -1.28
C PHE A 336 36.08 64.61 -2.16
N ARG A 337 36.90 64.90 -3.18
CA ARG A 337 36.66 65.98 -4.17
C ARG A 337 35.39 65.75 -5.00
N LYS A 338 35.03 64.49 -5.28
CA LYS A 338 33.80 64.10 -5.99
C LYS A 338 32.55 64.10 -5.09
N GLY A 339 32.71 64.22 -3.77
CA GLY A 339 31.61 64.09 -2.80
C GLY A 339 31.15 62.66 -2.55
N ASN A 340 31.92 61.66 -2.98
CA ASN A 340 31.61 60.26 -2.80
C ASN A 340 31.79 59.86 -1.33
N LYS A 341 30.73 59.31 -0.71
CA LYS A 341 30.75 58.83 0.69
C LYS A 341 31.61 57.58 0.90
N LEU A 342 31.89 56.82 -0.16
CA LEU A 342 32.41 55.46 -0.12
C LEU A 342 33.47 55.26 -1.20
N PHE A 343 34.54 54.54 -0.89
CA PHE A 343 35.35 53.81 -1.88
C PHE A 343 35.86 52.49 -1.27
N TYR A 344 36.56 51.69 -2.06
CA TYR A 344 37.14 50.43 -1.62
C TYR A 344 38.43 50.13 -2.39
N TYR A 345 39.26 49.23 -1.86
CA TYR A 345 40.51 48.80 -2.48
C TYR A 345 40.71 47.28 -2.32
N PRO A 346 41.12 46.55 -3.37
CA PRO A 346 41.35 47.01 -4.75
C PRO A 346 40.07 47.48 -5.46
N GLU A 347 40.21 48.37 -6.45
CA GLU A 347 39.07 48.90 -7.23
C GLU A 347 38.34 47.82 -8.05
N VAL A 348 39.03 46.71 -8.37
CA VAL A 348 38.46 45.48 -8.93
C VAL A 348 38.54 44.38 -7.88
N VAL A 349 37.40 44.01 -7.32
CA VAL A 349 37.28 42.98 -6.27
C VAL A 349 37.12 41.60 -6.92
N LYS A 350 37.81 40.59 -6.38
CA LYS A 350 37.83 39.21 -6.90
C LYS A 350 37.49 38.18 -5.80
N PRO A 351 37.03 36.97 -6.16
CA PRO A 351 36.62 35.97 -5.18
C PRO A 351 37.82 35.38 -4.43
N GLY A 352 37.66 35.17 -3.12
CA GLY A 352 38.73 34.67 -2.24
C GLY A 352 39.78 35.72 -1.86
N GLN A 353 39.52 37.01 -2.11
CA GLN A 353 40.41 38.13 -1.78
C GLN A 353 39.79 39.02 -0.69
N ASP A 354 40.63 39.67 0.11
CA ASP A 354 40.17 40.70 1.05
C ASP A 354 39.98 42.05 0.34
N VAL A 355 38.85 42.71 0.58
CA VAL A 355 38.60 44.10 0.18
C VAL A 355 38.61 45.01 1.40
N GLU A 356 39.33 46.12 1.32
CA GLU A 356 39.26 47.18 2.32
C GLU A 356 38.21 48.23 1.90
N VAL A 357 37.18 48.41 2.72
CA VAL A 357 36.03 49.28 2.44
C VAL A 357 36.11 50.55 3.29
N PHE A 358 36.06 51.72 2.65
CA PHE A 358 36.29 53.04 3.26
C PHE A 358 35.04 53.92 3.22
N LEU A 359 34.47 54.26 4.39
CA LEU A 359 33.39 55.24 4.54
C LEU A 359 33.93 56.60 4.98
N ASN A 360 33.54 57.68 4.31
CA ASN A 360 33.69 59.04 4.82
C ASN A 360 32.53 59.33 5.78
N ARG A 361 32.77 59.13 7.07
CA ARG A 361 31.73 59.26 8.09
C ARG A 361 31.15 60.69 8.12
N SER A 362 31.96 61.72 7.87
CA SER A 362 31.51 63.12 7.83
C SER A 362 30.57 63.47 6.66
N PHE A 363 30.53 62.67 5.59
CA PHE A 363 29.54 62.79 4.51
C PHE A 363 28.31 61.88 4.71
N SER A 364 28.28 61.06 5.77
CA SER A 364 27.21 60.10 6.04
C SER A 364 26.17 60.61 7.05
N THR A 365 25.05 59.91 7.18
CA THR A 365 24.12 60.08 8.31
C THR A 365 24.78 59.81 9.66
N LEU A 366 25.85 59.01 9.70
CA LEU A 366 26.59 58.59 10.89
C LEU A 366 27.66 59.59 11.38
N LYS A 367 27.71 60.80 10.81
CA LYS A 367 28.73 61.84 11.10
C LYS A 367 28.95 62.19 12.58
N ASN A 368 27.94 62.00 13.43
CA ASN A 368 27.99 62.29 14.87
C ASN A 368 28.14 61.02 15.73
N GLU A 369 28.08 59.83 15.13
CA GLU A 369 28.00 58.57 15.86
C GLU A 369 29.39 58.15 16.39
N PRO A 370 29.47 57.61 17.62
CA PRO A 370 30.74 57.23 18.23
C PRO A 370 31.32 55.95 17.60
N ASP A 371 30.43 55.03 17.22
CA ASP A 371 30.74 53.75 16.62
C ASP A 371 30.11 53.66 15.23
N VAL A 372 30.83 53.08 14.28
CA VAL A 372 30.37 52.79 12.92
C VAL A 372 30.65 51.33 12.61
N MET A 373 29.64 50.61 12.15
CA MET A 373 29.75 49.23 11.70
C MET A 373 29.22 49.09 10.28
N ILE A 374 29.82 48.20 9.50
CA ILE A 374 29.24 47.66 8.27
C ILE A 374 28.44 46.41 8.65
N MET A 375 27.24 46.28 8.09
CA MET A 375 26.46 45.04 8.09
C MET A 375 26.17 44.68 6.64
N GLY A 376 26.51 43.46 6.23
CA GLY A 376 26.38 43.05 4.84
C GLY A 376 26.30 41.54 4.67
N ALA A 377 26.15 41.13 3.41
CA ALA A 377 26.15 39.74 2.97
C ALA A 377 26.46 39.69 1.47
N PHE A 378 26.75 38.50 0.95
CA PHE A 378 27.06 38.29 -0.45
C PHE A 378 25.83 37.80 -1.22
N ASN A 379 25.84 38.04 -2.54
CA ASN A 379 24.89 37.51 -3.51
C ASN A 379 23.41 37.82 -3.16
N ASP A 380 23.04 39.10 -3.17
CA ASP A 380 21.66 39.59 -2.90
C ASP A 380 21.16 39.21 -1.50
N TRP A 381 22.03 39.40 -0.50
CA TRP A 381 21.85 39.00 0.91
C TRP A 381 21.65 37.49 1.16
N LYS A 382 21.92 36.60 0.19
CA LYS A 382 21.69 35.15 0.32
C LYS A 382 22.86 34.36 0.92
N TRP A 383 24.06 34.94 1.02
CA TRP A 383 25.28 34.19 1.37
C TRP A 383 26.12 34.89 2.44
N LYS A 384 26.61 34.12 3.42
CA LYS A 384 27.63 34.50 4.42
C LYS A 384 27.53 35.97 4.90
N SER A 385 26.54 36.27 5.73
CA SER A 385 26.43 37.59 6.33
C SER A 385 27.59 37.92 7.27
N PHE A 386 27.96 39.19 7.30
CA PHE A 386 29.03 39.73 8.13
C PHE A 386 28.57 41.01 8.84
N THR A 387 29.17 41.29 9.99
CA THR A 387 29.03 42.58 10.68
C THR A 387 30.37 42.92 11.30
N ILE A 388 30.97 44.04 10.90
CA ILE A 388 32.35 44.40 11.23
C ILE A 388 32.39 45.85 11.68
N LYS A 389 33.13 46.13 12.75
CA LYS A 389 33.34 47.50 13.25
C LYS A 389 34.43 48.19 12.44
N LEU A 390 34.12 49.38 11.93
CA LEU A 390 35.11 50.20 11.22
C LEU A 390 36.05 50.86 12.24
N SER A 391 37.31 51.01 11.85
CA SER A 391 38.30 51.80 12.56
C SER A 391 38.60 53.07 11.78
N LYS A 392 38.96 54.17 12.45
CA LYS A 392 39.40 55.38 11.75
C LYS A 392 40.72 55.09 11.01
N SER A 393 40.76 55.40 9.71
CA SER A 393 41.92 55.10 8.87
C SER A 393 43.02 56.17 9.00
N HIS A 394 44.19 55.89 8.41
CA HIS A 394 45.33 56.82 8.37
C HIS A 394 45.23 57.88 7.26
N LEU A 395 44.18 57.84 6.44
CA LEU A 395 44.03 58.69 5.25
C LEU A 395 43.51 60.08 5.62
N ASN A 396 43.81 61.08 4.81
CA ASN A 396 43.46 62.47 5.10
C ASN A 396 41.94 62.71 5.05
N GLY A 397 41.30 62.79 6.21
CA GLY A 397 39.87 63.08 6.37
C GLY A 397 39.24 62.43 7.60
N ASP A 398 37.90 62.32 7.60
CA ASP A 398 37.13 61.47 8.52
C ASP A 398 36.76 60.14 7.82
N TRP A 399 37.78 59.52 7.22
CA TRP A 399 37.69 58.21 6.59
C TRP A 399 37.85 57.10 7.64
N TRP A 400 36.96 56.12 7.58
CA TRP A 400 36.93 54.94 8.44
C TRP A 400 36.94 53.70 7.56
N SER A 401 37.75 52.69 7.88
CA SER A 401 37.89 51.47 7.09
C SER A 401 37.67 50.18 7.88
N CYS A 402 37.39 49.12 7.13
CA CYS A 402 37.38 47.73 7.59
C CYS A 402 37.79 46.80 6.44
N HIS A 403 38.39 45.66 6.77
CA HIS A 403 38.65 44.59 5.82
C HIS A 403 37.50 43.59 5.82
N VAL A 404 37.05 43.19 4.64
CA VAL A 404 36.02 42.16 4.43
C VAL A 404 36.61 41.07 3.53
N HIS A 405 36.62 39.82 4.00
CA HIS A 405 37.01 38.69 3.16
C HIS A 405 35.88 38.35 2.19
N VAL A 406 36.15 38.35 0.88
CA VAL A 406 35.17 38.03 -0.15
C VAL A 406 35.19 36.53 -0.44
N PRO A 407 34.11 35.77 -0.20
CA PRO A 407 34.07 34.33 -0.46
C PRO A 407 34.32 33.99 -1.93
N LYS A 408 34.80 32.76 -2.20
CA LYS A 408 35.03 32.28 -3.58
C LYS A 408 33.73 32.14 -4.39
N GLU A 409 32.60 32.08 -3.70
CA GLU A 409 31.27 31.89 -4.27
C GLU A 409 30.55 33.23 -4.57
N ALA A 410 31.19 34.38 -4.30
CA ALA A 410 30.56 35.70 -4.42
C ALA A 410 30.70 36.31 -5.83
N TYR A 411 29.58 36.76 -6.41
CA TYR A 411 29.52 37.71 -7.54
C TYR A 411 29.21 39.15 -7.10
N LYS A 412 28.73 39.32 -5.86
CA LYS A 412 28.23 40.60 -5.35
C LYS A 412 28.33 40.65 -3.82
N MET A 413 28.60 41.84 -3.28
CA MET A 413 28.57 42.14 -1.86
C MET A 413 27.60 43.30 -1.61
N ASP A 414 26.56 43.04 -0.84
CA ASP A 414 25.50 43.98 -0.45
C ASP A 414 25.67 44.39 1.02
N PHE A 415 25.58 45.69 1.33
CA PHE A 415 25.81 46.18 2.69
C PHE A 415 25.19 47.55 3.00
N VAL A 416 25.04 47.82 4.30
CA VAL A 416 24.70 49.12 4.88
C VAL A 416 25.67 49.46 6.00
N PHE A 417 25.79 50.75 6.35
CA PHE A 417 26.50 51.15 7.56
C PHE A 417 25.50 51.58 8.63
N PHE A 418 25.83 51.36 9.91
CA PHE A 418 24.97 51.70 11.04
C PHE A 418 25.73 51.92 12.35
N ASN A 419 25.09 52.53 13.34
CA ASN A 419 25.66 52.83 14.66
C ASN A 419 25.55 51.67 15.68
N GLY A 420 25.07 50.49 15.26
CA GLY A 420 24.76 49.37 16.15
C GLY A 420 23.35 49.42 16.78
N GLN A 421 22.56 50.45 16.49
CA GLN A 421 21.21 50.64 17.05
C GLN A 421 20.20 50.94 15.92
N ASP A 422 19.76 52.19 15.80
CA ASP A 422 18.66 52.64 14.94
C ASP A 422 19.07 53.64 13.85
N VAL A 423 20.30 54.15 13.85
CA VAL A 423 20.82 55.07 12.82
C VAL A 423 21.56 54.29 11.74
N TYR A 424 21.09 54.39 10.50
CA TYR A 424 21.65 53.73 9.33
C TYR A 424 22.06 54.75 8.25
N GLU A 425 23.14 54.45 7.52
CA GLU A 425 23.46 55.01 6.21
C GLU A 425 23.24 53.90 5.18
N ASN A 426 22.17 54.04 4.40
CA ASN A 426 21.79 53.14 3.32
C ASN A 426 21.56 53.89 2.00
N ASN A 427 22.41 54.88 1.71
CA ASN A 427 22.56 55.53 0.41
C ASN A 427 21.22 55.86 -0.27
N GLU A 428 20.43 56.69 0.43
CA GLU A 428 19.10 57.14 0.00
C GLU A 428 18.06 56.02 -0.21
N ARG A 429 18.09 54.99 0.65
CA ARG A 429 17.23 53.78 0.64
C ARG A 429 17.59 52.76 -0.45
N LYS A 430 18.86 52.65 -0.78
CA LYS A 430 19.43 51.56 -1.60
C LYS A 430 20.71 51.07 -0.92
N ASP A 431 20.77 49.80 -0.58
CA ASP A 431 21.98 49.21 0.00
C ASP A 431 23.19 49.45 -0.91
N PHE A 432 24.37 49.62 -0.31
CA PHE A 432 25.62 49.71 -1.06
C PHE A 432 25.93 48.34 -1.68
N CYS A 433 26.44 48.35 -2.91
CA CYS A 433 26.69 47.17 -3.71
C CYS A 433 28.09 47.26 -4.31
N ILE A 434 28.89 46.21 -4.15
CA ILE A 434 30.16 46.00 -4.84
C ILE A 434 30.06 44.71 -5.66
N ASN A 435 30.36 44.80 -6.96
CA ASN A 435 30.42 43.63 -7.84
C ASN A 435 31.78 42.93 -7.66
N VAL A 436 31.78 41.60 -7.80
CA VAL A 436 32.99 40.76 -7.70
C VAL A 436 33.27 40.16 -9.08
N GLU A 437 34.38 40.56 -9.71
CA GLU A 437 34.73 40.12 -11.06
C GLU A 437 35.38 38.74 -11.06
N GLY A 438 34.86 37.83 -11.88
CA GLY A 438 35.33 36.44 -11.95
C GLY A 438 34.77 35.51 -10.87
N GLY A 439 33.72 35.92 -10.15
CA GLY A 439 32.92 35.05 -9.30
C GLY A 439 31.99 34.11 -10.09
N MET A 440 31.39 33.16 -9.37
CA MET A 440 30.30 32.30 -9.89
C MET A 440 29.17 33.15 -10.47
N ASP A 441 28.59 32.79 -11.60
CA ASP A 441 27.38 33.47 -12.07
C ASP A 441 26.15 33.19 -11.16
N VAL A 442 25.05 33.91 -11.36
CA VAL A 442 23.84 33.79 -10.52
C VAL A 442 23.25 32.36 -10.55
N PHE A 443 23.29 31.67 -11.69
CA PHE A 443 22.84 30.29 -11.82
C PHE A 443 23.85 29.29 -11.25
N GLU A 444 25.16 29.52 -11.42
CA GLU A 444 26.20 28.73 -10.76
C GLU A 444 26.06 28.81 -9.24
N PHE A 445 25.85 30.01 -8.70
CA PHE A 445 25.62 30.21 -7.27
C PHE A 445 24.30 29.59 -6.77
N GLU A 446 23.21 29.66 -7.54
CA GLU A 446 21.98 28.92 -7.20
C GLU A 446 22.17 27.40 -7.23
N ASN A 447 22.95 26.86 -8.17
CA ASN A 447 23.27 25.43 -8.20
C ASN A 447 24.15 25.03 -7.02
N PHE A 448 25.11 25.86 -6.64
CA PHE A 448 25.93 25.68 -5.43
C PHE A 448 25.07 25.69 -4.15
N LEU A 449 24.11 26.62 -4.03
CA LEU A 449 23.13 26.60 -2.93
C LEU A 449 22.28 25.32 -2.89
N LEU A 450 21.95 24.73 -4.05
CA LEU A 450 21.28 23.43 -4.11
C LEU A 450 22.19 22.27 -3.68
N GLU A 451 23.50 22.33 -3.96
CA GLU A 451 24.45 21.31 -3.47
C GLU A 451 24.67 21.39 -1.95
N GLU A 452 24.83 22.59 -1.39
CA GLU A 452 24.91 22.78 0.07
C GLU A 452 23.61 22.32 0.75
N LYS A 453 22.46 22.74 0.24
CA LYS A 453 21.15 22.29 0.75
C LYS A 453 20.96 20.78 0.63
N ARG A 454 21.53 20.11 -0.38
CA ARG A 454 21.53 18.65 -0.47
C ARG A 454 22.36 18.03 0.67
N ARG A 455 23.55 18.57 0.96
CA ARG A 455 24.41 18.14 2.08
C ARG A 455 23.70 18.32 3.42
N GLU A 456 23.08 19.46 3.65
CA GLU A 456 22.25 19.73 4.84
C GLU A 456 21.10 18.72 4.98
N GLN A 457 20.38 18.43 3.88
CA GLN A 457 19.30 17.43 3.87
C GLN A 457 19.82 16.01 4.13
N GLU A 458 20.96 15.63 3.54
CA GLU A 458 21.61 14.33 3.77
C GLU A 458 22.06 14.17 5.23
N GLU A 459 22.58 15.24 5.86
CA GLU A 459 22.97 15.20 7.27
C GLU A 459 21.74 15.16 8.20
N LEU A 460 20.76 16.03 7.98
CA LEU A 460 19.51 16.05 8.74
C LEU A 460 18.78 14.70 8.67
N ALA A 461 18.78 14.04 7.51
CA ALA A 461 18.21 12.71 7.35
C ALA A 461 18.97 11.64 8.18
N ARG A 462 20.30 11.72 8.27
CA ARG A 462 21.11 10.82 9.13
C ARG A 462 20.80 11.04 10.60
N GLN A 463 20.76 12.31 11.04
CA GLN A 463 20.41 12.69 12.41
C GLN A 463 18.98 12.24 12.78
N GLN A 464 18.01 12.44 11.90
CA GLN A 464 16.63 11.98 12.10
C GLN A 464 16.54 10.46 12.18
N ALA A 465 17.23 9.72 11.30
CA ALA A 465 17.25 8.26 11.33
C ALA A 465 17.96 7.70 12.58
N GLU A 466 18.91 8.43 13.19
CA GLU A 466 19.49 8.07 14.49
C GLU A 466 18.53 8.34 15.65
N MET A 467 17.89 9.52 15.68
CA MET A 467 16.86 9.85 16.67
C MET A 467 15.65 8.91 16.62
N GLU A 468 15.26 8.43 15.43
CA GLU A 468 14.19 7.46 15.29
C GLU A 468 14.59 6.08 15.82
N ARG A 469 15.80 5.59 15.51
CA ARG A 469 16.34 4.35 16.09
C ARG A 469 16.39 4.39 17.62
N GLN A 470 16.85 5.50 18.21
CA GLN A 470 16.84 5.69 19.67
C GLN A 470 15.41 5.67 20.25
N ARG A 471 14.44 6.29 19.57
CA ARG A 471 13.02 6.28 19.99
C ARG A 471 12.35 4.91 19.79
N GLU A 472 12.76 4.12 18.82
CA GLU A 472 12.29 2.74 18.64
C GLU A 472 12.88 1.83 19.72
N GLU A 473 14.17 1.97 20.03
CA GLU A 473 14.83 1.24 21.11
C GLU A 473 14.23 1.55 22.49
N GLN A 474 13.98 2.83 22.81
CA GLN A 474 13.28 3.21 24.04
C GLN A 474 11.88 2.58 24.13
N ARG A 475 11.07 2.68 23.06
CA ARG A 475 9.73 2.05 23.01
C ARG A 475 9.79 0.53 23.13
N ARG A 476 10.82 -0.12 22.59
CA ARG A 476 11.07 -1.55 22.74
C ARG A 476 11.39 -1.90 24.20
N ILE A 477 12.23 -1.13 24.89
CA ILE A 477 12.57 -1.35 26.31
C ILE A 477 11.31 -1.18 27.19
N GLU A 478 10.50 -0.17 26.94
CA GLU A 478 9.23 0.06 27.65
C GLU A 478 8.22 -1.07 27.41
N ALA A 479 8.05 -1.50 26.16
CA ALA A 479 7.20 -2.62 25.79
C ALA A 479 7.70 -3.94 26.41
N GLU A 480 9.01 -4.21 26.39
CA GLU A 480 9.59 -5.41 26.99
C GLU A 480 9.36 -5.42 28.51
N LYS A 481 9.50 -4.29 29.19
CA LYS A 481 9.19 -4.16 30.63
C LYS A 481 7.71 -4.42 30.93
N ALA A 482 6.79 -3.82 30.16
CA ALA A 482 5.35 -4.04 30.33
C ALA A 482 4.98 -5.52 30.06
N ASN A 483 5.58 -6.13 29.05
CA ASN A 483 5.42 -7.55 28.72
C ASN A 483 5.95 -8.47 29.84
N GLN A 484 7.12 -8.17 30.43
CA GLN A 484 7.67 -8.89 31.58
C GLN A 484 6.82 -8.76 32.85
N GLU A 485 6.08 -7.67 33.02
CA GLU A 485 5.13 -7.46 34.12
C GLU A 485 3.81 -8.23 33.88
N ALA A 486 3.30 -8.21 32.64
CA ALA A 486 2.13 -8.99 32.23
C ALA A 486 2.34 -10.51 32.40
N ASP A 487 3.48 -11.05 31.99
CA ASP A 487 3.84 -12.46 32.24
C ASP A 487 3.78 -12.81 33.73
N ARG A 488 4.24 -11.89 34.59
CA ARG A 488 4.30 -12.12 36.05
C ARG A 488 2.92 -12.07 36.67
N ALA A 489 2.04 -11.19 36.18
CA ALA A 489 0.64 -11.17 36.57
C ALA A 489 -0.08 -12.47 36.14
N GLN A 490 0.13 -12.91 34.88
CA GLN A 490 -0.47 -14.14 34.36
C GLN A 490 0.05 -15.40 35.08
N ALA A 491 1.35 -15.49 35.35
CA ALA A 491 1.94 -16.60 36.12
C ALA A 491 1.37 -16.68 37.54
N LYS A 492 1.18 -15.53 38.21
CA LYS A 492 0.52 -15.46 39.53
C LYS A 492 -0.95 -15.86 39.49
N GLU A 493 -1.69 -15.45 38.47
CA GLU A 493 -3.10 -15.85 38.32
C GLU A 493 -3.23 -17.36 38.09
N GLU A 494 -2.35 -17.94 37.26
CA GLU A 494 -2.30 -19.38 36.99
C GLU A 494 -1.89 -20.19 38.24
N VAL A 495 -0.87 -19.74 39.00
CA VAL A 495 -0.55 -20.30 40.31
C VAL A 495 -1.73 -20.19 41.28
N ALA A 496 -2.45 -19.06 41.32
CA ALA A 496 -3.63 -18.88 42.15
C ALA A 496 -4.82 -19.76 41.71
N LYS A 497 -4.93 -20.13 40.43
CA LYS A 497 -5.89 -21.15 39.95
C LYS A 497 -5.48 -22.54 40.42
N ARG A 498 -4.25 -22.97 40.14
CA ARG A 498 -3.69 -24.27 40.55
C ARG A 498 -3.79 -24.49 42.05
N ARG A 499 -3.46 -23.46 42.85
CA ARG A 499 -3.56 -23.49 44.31
C ARG A 499 -5.00 -23.69 44.79
N ARG A 500 -5.98 -22.97 44.23
CA ARG A 500 -7.40 -23.15 44.58
C ARG A 500 -7.91 -24.55 44.21
N MET A 501 -7.49 -25.11 43.08
CA MET A 501 -7.83 -26.49 42.70
C MET A 501 -7.24 -27.50 43.70
N LEU A 502 -5.96 -27.36 44.05
CA LEU A 502 -5.31 -28.24 45.02
C LEU A 502 -5.92 -28.12 46.43
N GLU A 503 -6.27 -26.91 46.87
CA GLU A 503 -6.97 -26.67 48.15
C GLU A 503 -8.38 -27.29 48.21
N VAL A 504 -9.02 -27.56 47.06
CA VAL A 504 -10.27 -28.35 46.98
C VAL A 504 -9.98 -29.85 47.04
N LEU A 505 -8.93 -30.32 46.37
CA LEU A 505 -8.55 -31.75 46.36
C LEU A 505 -8.04 -32.22 47.72
N VAL A 506 -7.23 -31.42 48.41
CA VAL A 506 -6.80 -31.69 49.80
C VAL A 506 -8.00 -31.82 50.76
N LYS A 507 -9.15 -31.18 50.47
CA LYS A 507 -10.40 -31.35 51.25
C LYS A 507 -11.21 -32.59 50.86
N LYS A 508 -11.05 -33.11 49.63
CA LYS A 508 -11.67 -34.37 49.18
C LYS A 508 -10.84 -35.59 49.58
N ALA A 509 -9.53 -35.45 49.60
CA ALA A 509 -8.57 -36.51 49.86
C ALA A 509 -8.73 -37.09 51.26
N LYS A 510 -8.61 -38.41 51.35
CA LYS A 510 -8.75 -39.17 52.61
C LYS A 510 -7.42 -39.85 52.94
N LYS A 511 -7.31 -40.42 54.15
CA LYS A 511 -6.18 -41.31 54.51
C LYS A 511 -6.45 -42.76 54.12
N SER A 512 -7.73 -43.13 54.09
CA SER A 512 -8.26 -44.43 53.72
C SER A 512 -9.76 -44.28 53.40
N VAL A 513 -10.35 -45.31 52.81
CA VAL A 513 -11.80 -45.56 52.82
C VAL A 513 -12.01 -47.00 53.24
N ASP A 514 -12.72 -47.20 54.36
CA ASP A 514 -12.92 -48.51 54.99
C ASP A 514 -13.51 -49.51 54.00
N ASN A 515 -12.96 -50.73 53.99
CA ASN A 515 -13.26 -51.80 53.02
C ASN A 515 -13.07 -51.45 51.52
N VAL A 516 -12.46 -50.31 51.16
CA VAL A 516 -12.13 -49.96 49.76
C VAL A 516 -10.63 -49.81 49.54
N TRP A 517 -9.94 -48.91 50.25
CA TRP A 517 -8.50 -48.66 50.06
C TRP A 517 -7.83 -48.02 51.28
N TYR A 518 -6.51 -48.18 51.41
CA TYR A 518 -5.66 -47.45 52.36
C TYR A 518 -4.19 -47.48 51.94
N ILE A 519 -3.35 -46.64 52.57
CA ILE A 519 -1.90 -46.60 52.35
C ILE A 519 -1.16 -47.01 53.63
N GLU A 520 -0.11 -47.80 53.49
CA GLU A 520 0.74 -48.31 54.58
C GLU A 520 2.23 -48.06 54.25
N PRO A 521 2.99 -47.31 55.08
CA PRO A 521 2.58 -46.62 56.31
C PRO A 521 1.62 -45.44 56.05
N SER A 522 0.81 -45.10 57.05
CA SER A 522 -0.16 -43.98 56.97
C SER A 522 0.43 -42.58 57.15
N GLU A 523 1.74 -42.49 57.39
CA GLU A 523 2.52 -41.26 57.34
C GLU A 523 3.77 -41.46 56.48
N PHE A 524 3.96 -40.57 55.51
CA PHE A 524 5.03 -40.64 54.51
C PHE A 524 5.35 -39.23 53.98
N LYS A 525 6.51 -39.07 53.35
CA LYS A 525 6.97 -37.90 52.60
C LYS A 525 7.12 -38.23 51.11
N GLY A 526 7.59 -37.28 50.31
CA GLY A 526 8.16 -37.57 48.98
C GLY A 526 9.40 -38.47 49.09
N GLU A 527 9.67 -39.24 48.05
CA GLU A 527 10.65 -40.33 47.93
C GLU A 527 10.37 -41.61 48.76
N ASP A 528 9.42 -41.61 49.70
CA ASP A 528 9.10 -42.83 50.46
C ASP A 528 8.42 -43.88 49.56
N GLU A 529 8.79 -45.15 49.71
CA GLU A 529 8.06 -46.28 49.11
C GLU A 529 6.88 -46.67 50.03
N VAL A 530 5.65 -46.53 49.55
CA VAL A 530 4.43 -46.87 50.28
C VAL A 530 3.68 -48.02 49.61
N LYS A 531 2.92 -48.79 50.40
CA LYS A 531 2.01 -49.82 49.89
C LYS A 531 0.59 -49.28 49.83
N LEU A 532 0.07 -49.16 48.62
CA LEU A 532 -1.30 -48.72 48.36
C LEU A 532 -2.16 -49.96 48.13
N TYR A 533 -3.09 -50.20 49.05
CA TYR A 533 -3.99 -51.36 49.06
C TYR A 533 -5.37 -51.01 48.49
N TYR A 534 -5.95 -51.94 47.75
CA TYR A 534 -7.32 -51.90 47.21
C TYR A 534 -8.04 -53.22 47.49
N ASN A 535 -9.32 -53.16 47.84
CA ASN A 535 -10.16 -54.33 48.02
C ASN A 535 -10.90 -54.62 46.70
N ARG A 536 -10.46 -55.63 45.94
CA ARG A 536 -10.96 -55.83 44.57
C ARG A 536 -12.48 -56.06 44.51
N ILE A 537 -13.07 -56.66 45.54
CA ILE A 537 -14.51 -56.90 45.64
C ILE A 537 -15.35 -55.67 46.06
N SER A 538 -14.75 -54.52 46.34
CA SER A 538 -15.48 -53.31 46.75
C SER A 538 -15.97 -52.43 45.59
N GLY A 539 -15.54 -52.72 44.36
CA GLY A 539 -15.77 -51.87 43.19
C GLY A 539 -15.94 -52.65 41.87
N PRO A 540 -15.97 -51.97 40.72
CA PRO A 540 -16.21 -52.56 39.39
C PRO A 540 -15.24 -53.68 39.00
N LEU A 541 -14.07 -53.75 39.63
CA LEU A 541 -12.99 -54.67 39.29
C LEU A 541 -13.10 -56.05 39.96
N ALA A 542 -14.21 -56.38 40.62
CA ALA A 542 -14.45 -57.64 41.32
C ALA A 542 -14.23 -58.92 40.48
N HIS A 543 -14.33 -58.82 39.15
CA HIS A 543 -14.11 -59.92 38.20
C HIS A 543 -12.79 -59.82 37.41
N ALA A 544 -12.01 -58.74 37.59
CA ALA A 544 -10.77 -58.51 36.87
C ALA A 544 -9.68 -59.53 37.30
N LYS A 545 -9.02 -60.18 36.33
CA LYS A 545 -7.96 -61.18 36.61
C LYS A 545 -6.71 -60.53 37.19
N ASP A 546 -6.34 -59.40 36.62
CA ASP A 546 -5.28 -58.50 37.07
C ASP A 546 -5.92 -57.21 37.57
N VAL A 547 -5.22 -56.49 38.45
CA VAL A 547 -5.58 -55.11 38.83
C VAL A 547 -4.33 -54.25 38.72
N TRP A 548 -4.47 -53.07 38.15
CA TRP A 548 -3.43 -52.06 38.00
C TRP A 548 -3.83 -50.77 38.72
N ILE A 549 -2.85 -50.03 39.22
CA ILE A 549 -3.01 -48.62 39.60
C ILE A 549 -2.48 -47.76 38.46
N HIS A 550 -3.31 -46.81 38.03
CA HIS A 550 -2.94 -45.71 37.15
C HIS A 550 -3.06 -44.43 37.98
N GLY A 551 -1.96 -43.72 38.21
CA GLY A 551 -1.93 -42.57 39.10
C GLY A 551 -1.08 -41.40 38.60
N GLY A 552 -1.39 -40.23 39.13
CA GLY A 552 -0.69 -38.97 38.94
C GLY A 552 -0.50 -38.25 40.27
N LEU A 553 -0.18 -36.97 40.19
CA LEU A 553 0.05 -36.12 41.35
C LEU A 553 -0.47 -34.70 41.13
N ASN A 554 -0.85 -34.05 42.23
CA ASN A 554 -1.26 -32.65 42.31
C ASN A 554 -2.35 -32.25 41.27
N ASN A 555 -3.41 -33.06 41.15
CA ASN A 555 -4.46 -33.03 40.11
C ASN A 555 -4.00 -33.53 38.73
N TRP A 556 -3.35 -34.69 38.67
CA TRP A 556 -2.80 -35.26 37.42
C TRP A 556 -1.90 -34.28 36.64
N LYS A 557 -1.29 -33.30 37.33
CA LYS A 557 -0.63 -32.12 36.75
C LYS A 557 0.46 -32.49 35.75
N ASP A 558 1.26 -33.49 36.11
CA ASP A 558 2.38 -34.00 35.33
C ASP A 558 2.00 -35.29 34.57
N GLY A 559 0.69 -35.55 34.42
CA GLY A 559 0.10 -36.69 33.74
C GLY A 559 0.12 -38.00 34.54
N LEU A 560 -0.08 -39.09 33.82
CA LEU A 560 0.05 -40.46 34.33
C LEU A 560 1.53 -40.76 34.61
N SER A 561 1.89 -40.85 35.88
CA SER A 561 3.28 -40.99 36.36
C SER A 561 3.50 -42.19 37.27
N ILE A 562 2.41 -42.79 37.79
CA ILE A 562 2.42 -44.02 38.58
C ILE A 562 1.66 -45.08 37.78
N VAL A 563 2.34 -46.13 37.34
CA VAL A 563 1.74 -47.29 36.66
C VAL A 563 2.33 -48.54 37.29
N SER A 564 1.50 -49.34 37.97
CA SER A 564 1.97 -50.56 38.66
C SER A 564 0.88 -51.61 38.73
N LYS A 565 1.27 -52.89 38.62
CA LYS A 565 0.38 -54.03 38.77
C LYS A 565 0.27 -54.40 40.26
N LEU A 566 -0.94 -54.50 40.78
CA LEU A 566 -1.17 -54.90 42.15
C LEU A 566 -0.96 -56.41 42.32
N ILE A 567 -0.51 -56.81 43.50
CA ILE A 567 -0.28 -58.19 43.93
C ILE A 567 -1.25 -58.50 45.07
N ARG A 568 -1.89 -59.67 45.04
CA ARG A 568 -2.82 -60.11 46.10
C ARG A 568 -2.09 -60.25 47.45
N SER A 569 -2.71 -59.76 48.52
CA SER A 569 -2.22 -59.87 49.89
C SER A 569 -2.70 -61.16 50.55
N GLU A 570 -1.78 -61.99 51.01
CA GLU A 570 -2.09 -63.20 51.80
C GLU A 570 -2.25 -62.93 53.31
N ARG A 571 -1.94 -61.70 53.76
CA ARG A 571 -1.80 -61.36 55.19
C ARG A 571 -3.02 -60.68 55.83
N LYS A 572 -4.10 -60.45 55.08
CA LYS A 572 -5.28 -59.69 55.53
C LYS A 572 -6.55 -60.34 55.01
N GLU A 573 -7.58 -60.44 55.84
CA GLU A 573 -8.86 -61.07 55.47
C GLU A 573 -9.62 -60.20 54.45
N GLY A 574 -10.15 -60.82 53.39
CA GLY A 574 -10.74 -60.16 52.24
C GLY A 574 -9.94 -60.33 50.94
N ASP A 575 -10.43 -59.77 49.84
CA ASP A 575 -9.75 -59.82 48.54
C ASP A 575 -8.90 -58.54 48.33
N TRP A 576 -7.94 -58.36 49.24
CA TRP A 576 -7.04 -57.21 49.24
C TRP A 576 -5.85 -57.44 48.29
N TRP A 577 -5.57 -56.44 47.46
CA TRP A 577 -4.44 -56.39 46.54
C TRP A 577 -3.65 -55.11 46.84
N TYR A 578 -2.34 -55.08 46.58
CA TYR A 578 -1.52 -53.89 46.80
C TYR A 578 -0.45 -53.70 45.73
N ALA A 579 -0.09 -52.44 45.48
CA ALA A 579 1.10 -52.06 44.73
C ALA A 579 2.08 -51.34 45.67
N ASN A 580 3.38 -51.59 45.48
CA ASN A 580 4.39 -50.65 45.95
C ASN A 580 4.37 -49.42 45.04
N VAL A 581 4.38 -48.23 45.63
CA VAL A 581 4.38 -46.93 44.94
C VAL A 581 5.44 -46.06 45.60
N VAL A 582 6.44 -45.62 44.84
CA VAL A 582 7.37 -44.57 45.30
C VAL A 582 6.65 -43.22 45.16
N VAL A 583 6.51 -42.50 46.25
CA VAL A 583 5.85 -41.19 46.28
C VAL A 583 6.77 -40.15 45.64
N PRO A 584 6.37 -39.42 44.60
CA PRO A 584 7.26 -38.44 43.97
C PRO A 584 7.66 -37.30 44.92
N GLU A 585 8.90 -36.81 44.80
CA GLU A 585 9.52 -35.81 45.68
C GLU A 585 8.65 -34.54 45.88
N GLY A 586 7.98 -34.08 44.80
CA GLY A 586 7.10 -32.91 44.79
C GLY A 586 5.60 -33.18 44.99
N ALA A 587 5.19 -34.37 45.42
CA ALA A 587 3.78 -34.70 45.62
C ALA A 587 3.22 -34.04 46.90
N LEU A 588 2.08 -33.35 46.75
CA LEU A 588 1.25 -32.78 47.82
C LEU A 588 -0.05 -33.60 47.96
N VAL A 589 -0.59 -34.04 46.81
CA VAL A 589 -1.69 -35.01 46.70
C VAL A 589 -1.28 -36.08 45.67
N LEU A 590 -1.53 -37.34 45.99
CA LEU A 590 -1.52 -38.45 45.04
C LEU A 590 -2.94 -38.64 44.50
N ASP A 591 -3.08 -38.76 43.18
CA ASP A 591 -4.34 -38.98 42.47
C ASP A 591 -4.27 -40.33 41.75
N TRP A 592 -5.31 -41.17 41.77
CA TRP A 592 -5.31 -42.41 41.00
C TRP A 592 -6.69 -42.99 40.70
N VAL A 593 -6.69 -43.91 39.73
CA VAL A 593 -7.76 -44.86 39.43
C VAL A 593 -7.20 -46.28 39.43
N PHE A 594 -8.05 -47.27 39.66
CA PHE A 594 -7.68 -48.67 39.42
C PHE A 594 -8.20 -49.13 38.07
N ALA A 595 -7.54 -50.10 37.45
CA ALA A 595 -7.86 -50.61 36.13
C ALA A 595 -7.68 -52.13 36.03
N ASP A 596 -8.30 -52.78 35.04
CA ASP A 596 -8.18 -54.22 34.76
C ASP A 596 -6.95 -54.60 33.92
N GLY A 597 -6.20 -53.62 33.41
CA GLY A 597 -4.99 -53.80 32.61
C GLY A 597 -4.06 -52.58 32.67
N PRO A 598 -2.90 -52.63 31.98
CA PRO A 598 -2.01 -51.48 31.84
C PRO A 598 -2.60 -50.39 30.92
N PRO A 599 -1.98 -49.21 30.81
CA PRO A 599 -2.46 -48.13 29.95
C PRO A 599 -2.58 -48.58 28.49
N GLN A 600 -3.55 -48.03 27.76
CA GLN A 600 -3.92 -48.41 26.39
C GLN A 600 -4.50 -49.84 26.23
N GLN A 601 -4.50 -50.68 27.27
CA GLN A 601 -5.07 -52.04 27.25
C GLN A 601 -6.22 -52.25 28.24
N ALA A 602 -6.30 -51.43 29.29
CA ALA A 602 -7.42 -51.44 30.24
C ALA A 602 -8.76 -51.01 29.61
N ILE A 603 -9.81 -51.75 29.96
CA ILE A 603 -11.20 -51.57 29.51
C ILE A 603 -12.09 -51.14 30.68
N VAL A 604 -11.89 -51.72 31.86
CA VAL A 604 -12.67 -51.42 33.08
C VAL A 604 -11.83 -50.61 34.07
N TYR A 605 -12.42 -49.56 34.62
CA TYR A 605 -11.79 -48.67 35.59
C TYR A 605 -12.65 -48.51 36.84
N ASP A 606 -12.02 -48.48 38.02
CA ASP A 606 -12.61 -47.88 39.23
C ASP A 606 -12.00 -46.48 39.42
N ASN A 607 -12.84 -45.47 39.21
CA ASN A 607 -12.51 -44.06 39.37
C ASN A 607 -13.35 -43.38 40.47
N ASN A 608 -13.72 -44.15 41.51
CA ASN A 608 -14.43 -43.63 42.68
C ASN A 608 -15.72 -42.86 42.32
N ARG A 609 -16.46 -43.36 41.31
CA ARG A 609 -17.66 -42.72 40.72
C ARG A 609 -17.38 -41.34 40.11
N LEU A 610 -16.45 -41.27 39.15
CA LEU A 610 -16.03 -40.03 38.47
C LEU A 610 -15.44 -38.96 39.41
N GLN A 611 -14.82 -39.38 40.52
CA GLN A 611 -14.17 -38.47 41.47
C GLN A 611 -12.68 -38.75 41.66
N ASP A 612 -12.16 -39.84 41.11
CA ASP A 612 -10.84 -40.42 41.36
C ASP A 612 -10.58 -40.71 42.86
N PHE A 613 -9.52 -41.46 43.14
CA PHE A 613 -9.02 -41.65 44.49
C PHE A 613 -7.92 -40.62 44.77
N HIS A 614 -7.97 -40.00 45.95
CA HIS A 614 -7.00 -38.97 46.36
C HIS A 614 -6.50 -39.20 47.78
N ALA A 615 -5.18 -39.07 47.98
CA ALA A 615 -4.53 -39.06 49.29
C ALA A 615 -3.58 -37.87 49.44
N ILE A 616 -3.61 -37.22 50.62
CA ILE A 616 -2.65 -36.16 50.97
C ILE A 616 -1.31 -36.80 51.31
N VAL A 617 -0.20 -36.21 50.87
CA VAL A 617 1.16 -36.60 51.28
C VAL A 617 1.48 -35.92 52.63
N PRO A 618 1.53 -36.65 53.77
CA PRO A 618 1.49 -35.98 55.09
C PRO A 618 2.73 -35.16 55.47
N LYS A 619 3.90 -35.44 54.88
CA LYS A 619 5.19 -34.79 55.18
C LYS A 619 5.84 -34.22 53.91
N SER A 620 5.06 -33.48 53.12
CA SER A 620 5.50 -32.88 51.86
C SER A 620 6.32 -31.59 52.01
N ILE A 621 6.89 -31.09 50.91
CA ILE A 621 7.65 -29.83 50.80
C ILE A 621 6.86 -28.64 51.41
N PRO A 622 7.50 -27.71 52.15
CA PRO A 622 6.85 -26.50 52.66
C PRO A 622 6.13 -25.72 51.56
N THR A 623 4.81 -25.59 51.68
CA THR A 623 3.92 -25.23 50.56
C THR A 623 4.22 -23.88 49.92
N GLY A 624 4.86 -22.95 50.65
CA GLY A 624 5.29 -21.65 50.12
C GLY A 624 6.41 -21.73 49.08
N LEU A 625 7.36 -22.65 49.23
CA LEU A 625 8.49 -22.81 48.29
C LEU A 625 8.01 -23.38 46.95
N TYR A 626 7.21 -24.44 47.00
CA TYR A 626 6.61 -25.08 45.82
C TYR A 626 5.86 -24.08 44.92
N TRP A 627 5.04 -23.19 45.49
CA TRP A 627 4.30 -22.20 44.69
C TRP A 627 5.18 -21.11 44.08
N VAL A 628 6.29 -20.73 44.72
CA VAL A 628 7.27 -19.79 44.14
C VAL A 628 8.01 -20.42 42.97
N GLU A 629 8.40 -21.69 43.07
CA GLU A 629 9.01 -22.42 41.96
C GLU A 629 8.04 -22.62 40.79
N GLU A 630 6.79 -22.96 41.05
CA GLU A 630 5.75 -23.06 40.01
C GLU A 630 5.48 -21.71 39.34
N GLU A 631 5.45 -20.59 40.08
CA GLU A 631 5.37 -19.24 39.50
C GLU A 631 6.55 -19.00 38.53
N GLN A 632 7.77 -19.33 38.96
CA GLN A 632 8.98 -19.18 38.13
C GLN A 632 9.05 -20.13 36.93
N LYS A 633 8.46 -21.34 37.00
CA LYS A 633 8.35 -22.26 35.86
C LYS A 633 7.35 -21.73 34.84
N ILE A 634 6.15 -21.31 35.29
CA ILE A 634 5.11 -20.75 34.42
C ILE A 634 5.60 -19.44 33.78
N TYR A 635 6.23 -18.55 34.55
CA TYR A 635 6.80 -17.29 34.06
C TYR A 635 7.82 -17.51 32.94
N ARG A 636 8.79 -18.42 33.14
CA ARG A 636 9.79 -18.75 32.11
C ARG A 636 9.15 -19.35 30.86
N LYS A 637 8.10 -20.17 31.00
CA LYS A 637 7.37 -20.73 29.85
C LYS A 637 6.65 -19.64 29.05
N LEU A 638 5.95 -18.73 29.72
CA LEU A 638 5.26 -17.60 29.07
C LEU A 638 6.26 -16.68 28.34
N GLN A 639 7.41 -16.38 28.95
CA GLN A 639 8.49 -15.62 28.32
C GLN A 639 9.00 -16.30 27.03
N GLU A 640 9.20 -17.62 27.03
CA GLU A 640 9.66 -18.34 25.85
C GLU A 640 8.59 -18.43 24.76
N GLU A 641 7.35 -18.76 25.12
CA GLU A 641 6.21 -18.79 24.19
C GLU A 641 6.00 -17.42 23.53
N ARG A 642 6.07 -16.32 24.30
CA ARG A 642 6.02 -14.97 23.72
C ARG A 642 7.24 -14.69 22.84
N ARG A 643 8.47 -14.97 23.30
CA ARG A 643 9.70 -14.72 22.51
C ARG A 643 9.65 -15.40 21.14
N LEU A 644 9.14 -16.63 21.08
CA LEU A 644 8.93 -17.36 19.82
C LEU A 644 7.85 -16.70 18.97
N ARG A 645 6.72 -16.29 19.57
CA ARG A 645 5.60 -15.60 18.91
C ARG A 645 5.98 -14.22 18.35
N GLU A 646 6.73 -13.42 19.12
CA GLU A 646 7.26 -12.12 18.72
C GLU A 646 8.29 -12.26 17.60
N LYS A 647 9.22 -13.22 17.70
CA LYS A 647 10.19 -13.52 16.63
C LYS A 647 9.49 -13.94 15.34
N ALA A 648 8.48 -14.82 15.43
CA ALA A 648 7.68 -15.25 14.28
C ALA A 648 6.86 -14.09 13.68
N ALA A 649 6.21 -13.27 14.52
CA ALA A 649 5.45 -12.10 14.08
C ALA A 649 6.36 -11.07 13.38
N ARG A 650 7.51 -10.72 13.97
CA ARG A 650 8.49 -9.82 13.37
C ARG A 650 8.98 -10.35 12.03
N ALA A 651 9.41 -11.62 11.95
CA ALA A 651 9.84 -12.24 10.70
C ALA A 651 8.73 -12.26 9.63
N LYS A 652 7.45 -12.41 10.04
CA LYS A 652 6.30 -12.33 9.14
C LYS A 652 6.12 -10.91 8.59
N THR A 653 6.10 -9.90 9.46
CA THR A 653 6.00 -8.48 9.09
C THR A 653 7.17 -8.04 8.20
N GLU A 654 8.39 -8.47 8.52
CA GLU A 654 9.60 -8.17 7.75
C GLU A 654 9.56 -8.80 6.35
N LYS A 655 9.13 -10.08 6.22
CA LYS A 655 8.90 -10.69 4.90
C LYS A 655 7.81 -9.95 4.11
N THR A 656 6.70 -9.57 4.74
CA THR A 656 5.63 -8.79 4.08
C THR A 656 6.12 -7.42 3.61
N ALA A 657 6.87 -6.69 4.45
CA ALA A 657 7.42 -5.39 4.09
C ALA A 657 8.40 -5.51 2.90
N ARG A 658 9.28 -6.51 2.92
CA ARG A 658 10.24 -6.77 1.84
C ARG A 658 9.55 -7.11 0.52
N MET A 659 8.59 -8.05 0.53
CA MET A 659 7.82 -8.43 -0.67
C MET A 659 7.06 -7.23 -1.27
N LYS A 660 6.52 -6.33 -0.44
CA LYS A 660 5.87 -5.09 -0.91
C LYS A 660 6.87 -4.12 -1.55
N ALA A 661 8.04 -3.93 -0.95
CA ALA A 661 9.09 -3.07 -1.49
C ALA A 661 9.61 -3.60 -2.84
N GLU A 662 9.97 -4.89 -2.89
CA GLU A 662 10.36 -5.61 -4.12
C GLU A 662 9.29 -5.47 -5.22
N THR A 663 8.01 -5.60 -4.86
CA THR A 663 6.90 -5.45 -5.81
C THR A 663 6.75 -4.01 -6.31
N LYS A 664 6.80 -3.00 -5.42
CA LYS A 664 6.70 -1.58 -5.79
C LYS A 664 7.87 -1.13 -6.67
N GLU A 665 9.09 -1.59 -6.40
CA GLU A 665 10.28 -1.34 -7.24
C GLU A 665 10.16 -2.01 -8.61
N ARG A 666 9.76 -3.29 -8.66
CA ARG A 666 9.54 -4.03 -9.90
C ARG A 666 8.48 -3.36 -10.78
N THR A 667 7.34 -2.97 -10.20
CA THR A 667 6.24 -2.33 -10.93
C THR A 667 6.59 -0.91 -11.37
N LEU A 668 7.44 -0.18 -10.62
CA LEU A 668 7.99 1.11 -11.05
C LEU A 668 8.96 0.95 -12.24
N ARG A 669 9.85 -0.06 -12.23
CA ARG A 669 10.69 -0.37 -13.39
C ARG A 669 9.86 -0.81 -14.60
N ALA A 670 8.83 -1.64 -14.40
CA ALA A 670 7.89 -2.01 -15.46
C ALA A 670 7.10 -0.80 -15.99
N PHE A 671 6.75 0.19 -15.16
CA PHE A 671 6.19 1.47 -15.61
C PHE A 671 7.16 2.19 -16.56
N LEU A 672 8.43 2.34 -16.17
CA LEU A 672 9.45 3.01 -16.99
C LEU A 672 9.74 2.24 -18.30
N PHE A 673 9.74 0.90 -18.27
CA PHE A 673 9.93 0.08 -19.47
C PHE A 673 8.68 -0.08 -20.35
N SER A 674 7.47 0.12 -19.83
CA SER A 674 6.22 -0.04 -20.60
C SER A 674 6.15 0.85 -21.85
N GLN A 675 6.85 1.98 -21.84
CA GLN A 675 6.93 2.90 -22.98
C GLN A 675 8.10 2.62 -23.93
N LYS A 676 9.03 1.68 -23.62
CA LYS A 676 10.32 1.47 -24.31
C LYS A 676 10.23 1.28 -25.82
N HIS A 677 9.12 0.74 -26.32
CA HIS A 677 8.86 0.58 -27.75
C HIS A 677 8.63 1.91 -28.50
N ILE A 678 8.36 3.00 -27.78
CA ILE A 678 8.25 4.39 -28.25
C ILE A 678 9.37 5.27 -27.66
N VAL A 679 9.59 5.22 -26.35
CA VAL A 679 10.59 6.06 -25.66
C VAL A 679 11.14 5.41 -24.38
N TYR A 680 12.43 5.59 -24.10
CA TYR A 680 13.07 5.23 -22.83
C TYR A 680 14.28 6.11 -22.53
N THR A 681 14.80 6.00 -21.30
CA THR A 681 16.00 6.69 -20.82
C THR A 681 17.14 5.71 -20.52
N ASP A 682 18.38 6.19 -20.67
CA ASP A 682 19.59 5.52 -20.20
C ASP A 682 20.47 6.51 -19.41
N PRO A 683 20.69 6.32 -18.09
CA PRO A 683 20.09 5.26 -17.26
C PRO A 683 18.57 5.40 -17.15
N VAL A 684 17.89 4.27 -16.94
CA VAL A 684 16.43 4.20 -16.76
C VAL A 684 15.99 4.95 -15.51
N ASP A 685 16.67 4.71 -14.39
CA ASP A 685 16.44 5.37 -13.11
C ASP A 685 17.11 6.76 -13.12
N VAL A 686 16.44 7.76 -13.71
CA VAL A 686 16.98 9.12 -13.94
C VAL A 686 17.35 9.83 -12.64
N GLN A 687 18.59 10.28 -12.50
CA GLN A 687 19.11 10.93 -11.28
C GLN A 687 19.31 12.44 -11.47
N ALA A 688 18.93 13.23 -10.46
CA ALA A 688 19.20 14.66 -10.39
C ALA A 688 20.71 14.96 -10.45
N GLY A 689 21.10 16.01 -11.18
CA GLY A 689 22.50 16.38 -11.39
C GLY A 689 23.31 15.47 -12.32
N LYS A 690 22.71 14.42 -12.92
CA LYS A 690 23.37 13.55 -13.91
C LYS A 690 22.94 13.89 -15.34
N THR A 691 23.66 13.33 -16.31
CA THR A 691 23.25 13.34 -17.73
C THR A 691 22.49 12.04 -18.03
N VAL A 692 21.40 12.14 -18.77
CA VAL A 692 20.58 11.02 -19.25
C VAL A 692 20.49 11.05 -20.77
N THR A 693 20.50 9.89 -21.42
CA THR A 693 20.23 9.75 -22.85
C THR A 693 18.75 9.39 -23.03
N VAL A 694 18.00 10.20 -23.79
CA VAL A 694 16.62 9.90 -24.18
C VAL A 694 16.65 9.19 -25.54
N PHE A 695 16.06 8.00 -25.63
CA PHE A 695 15.90 7.23 -26.86
C PHE A 695 14.43 7.24 -27.31
N TYR A 696 14.17 7.51 -28.60
CA TYR A 696 12.82 7.62 -29.17
C TYR A 696 12.69 6.87 -30.51
N ASN A 697 11.59 6.16 -30.71
CA ASN A 697 11.26 5.43 -31.93
C ASN A 697 10.09 6.12 -32.67
N PRO A 698 10.35 6.96 -33.69
CA PRO A 698 9.29 7.64 -34.42
C PRO A 698 8.40 6.69 -35.24
N ALA A 699 8.84 5.46 -35.54
CA ALA A 699 8.05 4.55 -36.38
C ALA A 699 6.71 4.13 -35.72
N ASN A 700 6.67 4.15 -34.38
CA ASN A 700 5.51 3.77 -33.58
C ASN A 700 4.61 4.97 -33.20
N THR A 701 4.80 6.14 -33.82
CA THR A 701 4.12 7.39 -33.42
C THR A 701 3.57 8.19 -34.62
N VAL A 702 2.89 9.31 -34.33
CA VAL A 702 2.44 10.30 -35.33
C VAL A 702 3.59 10.98 -36.10
N LEU A 703 4.84 10.75 -35.69
CA LEU A 703 6.04 11.28 -36.35
C LEU A 703 6.76 10.23 -37.22
N ASN A 704 6.10 9.10 -37.54
CA ASN A 704 6.63 8.11 -38.48
C ASN A 704 6.89 8.75 -39.86
N GLY A 705 8.03 8.41 -40.47
CA GLY A 705 8.46 8.91 -41.78
C GLY A 705 8.85 10.39 -41.83
N LYS A 706 8.98 11.08 -40.69
CA LYS A 706 9.44 12.48 -40.65
C LYS A 706 10.96 12.58 -40.89
N PRO A 707 11.44 13.60 -41.63
CA PRO A 707 12.85 13.75 -41.96
C PRO A 707 13.71 14.22 -40.77
N GLU A 708 13.08 14.87 -39.79
CA GLU A 708 13.69 15.31 -38.55
C GLU A 708 12.75 15.07 -37.37
N ILE A 709 13.33 14.88 -36.20
CA ILE A 709 12.64 14.80 -34.91
C ILE A 709 13.42 15.67 -33.92
N TRP A 710 12.71 16.48 -33.15
CA TRP A 710 13.26 17.40 -32.16
C TRP A 710 12.63 17.14 -30.79
N LEU A 711 13.46 16.97 -29.76
CA LEU A 711 13.04 16.90 -28.36
C LEU A 711 12.74 18.33 -27.85
N ARG A 712 11.57 18.51 -27.24
CA ARG A 712 11.30 19.61 -26.30
C ARG A 712 11.35 19.02 -24.91
N CYS A 713 12.17 19.57 -24.04
CA CYS A 713 12.31 19.08 -22.66
C CYS A 713 12.17 20.23 -21.67
N SER A 714 11.56 19.97 -20.54
CA SER A 714 11.59 20.80 -19.33
C SER A 714 11.65 19.87 -18.12
N PHE A 715 11.50 20.44 -16.93
CA PHE A 715 11.43 19.68 -15.68
C PHE A 715 10.28 20.20 -14.82
N ASN A 716 9.94 19.42 -13.79
CA ASN A 716 8.98 19.75 -12.75
C ASN A 716 7.60 20.14 -13.30
N ARG A 717 6.99 19.25 -14.10
CA ARG A 717 5.68 19.45 -14.74
C ARG A 717 5.63 20.68 -15.65
N TRP A 718 6.72 20.92 -16.39
CA TRP A 718 7.00 22.11 -17.19
C TRP A 718 7.18 23.42 -16.40
N THR A 719 7.22 23.41 -15.05
CA THR A 719 7.32 24.63 -14.22
C THR A 719 8.71 24.89 -13.62
N HIS A 720 9.77 24.21 -14.08
CA HIS A 720 11.13 24.46 -13.62
C HIS A 720 11.62 25.88 -13.90
N ARG A 721 12.44 26.46 -13.00
CA ARG A 721 12.82 27.89 -13.03
C ARG A 721 13.67 28.31 -14.23
N MET A 722 14.36 27.36 -14.87
CA MET A 722 15.10 27.60 -16.12
C MET A 722 14.20 27.62 -17.37
N GLY A 723 12.91 27.31 -17.23
CA GLY A 723 11.99 27.11 -18.35
C GLY A 723 12.29 25.83 -19.16
N PRO A 724 11.67 25.69 -20.34
CA PRO A 724 12.02 24.64 -21.29
C PRO A 724 13.45 24.81 -21.80
N LEU A 725 14.16 23.69 -21.98
CA LEU A 725 15.46 23.65 -22.64
C LEU A 725 15.32 24.05 -24.13
N PRO A 726 16.38 24.62 -24.74
CA PRO A 726 16.46 24.79 -26.18
C PRO A 726 16.16 23.47 -26.92
N PRO A 727 15.47 23.51 -28.08
CA PRO A 727 15.08 22.29 -28.79
C PRO A 727 16.31 21.48 -29.21
N GLN A 728 16.29 20.17 -28.99
CA GLN A 728 17.42 19.30 -29.33
C GLN A 728 17.06 18.39 -30.51
N LYS A 729 17.85 18.42 -31.58
CA LYS A 729 17.67 17.52 -32.72
C LYS A 729 18.07 16.09 -32.34
N MET A 730 17.15 15.15 -32.51
CA MET A 730 17.38 13.73 -32.21
C MET A 730 18.26 13.10 -33.30
N LEU A 731 19.30 12.37 -32.90
CA LEU A 731 20.31 11.77 -33.79
C LEU A 731 20.12 10.24 -33.87
N PRO A 732 20.44 9.55 -34.98
CA PRO A 732 20.34 8.09 -35.05
C PRO A 732 21.13 7.37 -33.94
N SER A 733 20.55 6.31 -33.35
CA SER A 733 21.26 5.39 -32.47
C SER A 733 21.92 4.25 -33.25
N GLU A 734 22.96 3.62 -32.69
CA GLU A 734 23.66 2.49 -33.33
C GLU A 734 22.74 1.31 -33.70
N ASN A 735 21.62 1.12 -32.98
CA ASN A 735 20.65 0.05 -33.24
C ASN A 735 19.59 0.42 -34.30
N GLY A 736 19.76 1.54 -35.02
CA GLY A 736 19.05 1.92 -36.25
C GLY A 736 17.56 2.28 -36.15
N SER A 737 16.84 1.70 -35.19
CA SER A 737 15.39 1.84 -34.98
C SER A 737 14.99 3.05 -34.14
N HIS A 738 15.90 3.54 -33.29
CA HIS A 738 15.68 4.65 -32.38
C HIS A 738 16.59 5.83 -32.72
N LEU A 739 16.14 7.03 -32.41
CA LEU A 739 16.94 8.24 -32.33
C LEU A 739 17.28 8.53 -30.87
N LYS A 740 18.35 9.27 -30.59
CA LYS A 740 18.81 9.64 -29.25
C LYS A 740 19.26 11.10 -29.13
N THR A 741 19.15 11.66 -27.93
CA THR A 741 19.83 12.90 -27.49
C THR A 741 20.18 12.84 -26.00
N THR A 742 21.08 13.70 -25.53
CA THR A 742 21.54 13.75 -24.13
C THR A 742 21.05 15.01 -23.42
N VAL A 743 20.43 14.83 -22.24
CA VAL A 743 19.90 15.90 -21.40
C VAL A 743 20.65 15.90 -20.05
N LYS A 744 21.12 17.07 -19.59
CA LYS A 744 21.62 17.25 -18.22
C LYS A 744 20.44 17.58 -17.30
N VAL A 745 20.27 16.81 -16.24
CA VAL A 745 19.16 16.93 -15.29
C VAL A 745 19.54 17.89 -14.15
N PRO A 746 18.72 18.91 -13.83
CA PRO A 746 18.95 19.80 -12.68
C PRO A 746 18.99 19.06 -11.33
N LEU A 747 19.53 19.73 -10.30
CA LEU A 747 19.57 19.20 -8.93
C LEU A 747 18.23 19.31 -8.19
N ASP A 748 17.37 20.25 -8.58
CA ASP A 748 16.01 20.43 -8.06
C ASP A 748 14.92 19.82 -8.97
N ALA A 749 15.31 18.98 -9.94
CA ALA A 749 14.36 18.22 -10.74
C ALA A 749 13.82 17.01 -9.95
N TYR A 750 12.49 16.90 -9.89
CA TYR A 750 11.75 15.71 -9.44
C TYR A 750 11.00 15.01 -10.58
N MET A 751 10.81 15.71 -11.70
CA MET A 751 10.18 15.20 -12.93
C MET A 751 10.93 15.75 -14.13
N MET A 752 11.08 14.93 -15.17
CA MET A 752 11.57 15.31 -16.50
C MET A 752 10.40 15.21 -17.48
N ASP A 753 10.07 16.31 -18.13
CA ASP A 753 8.87 16.44 -18.97
C ASP A 753 9.28 16.69 -20.41
N PHE A 754 8.71 15.96 -21.37
CA PHE A 754 9.06 16.17 -22.78
C PHE A 754 7.98 15.79 -23.80
N VAL A 755 8.11 16.36 -24.99
CA VAL A 755 7.37 16.03 -26.21
C VAL A 755 8.30 16.06 -27.42
N PHE A 756 7.92 15.38 -28.49
CA PHE A 756 8.69 15.35 -29.74
C PHE A 756 7.99 16.17 -30.82
N SER A 757 8.73 16.89 -31.66
CA SER A 757 8.20 17.70 -32.76
C SER A 757 8.94 17.47 -34.08
N GLU A 758 8.25 17.58 -35.22
CA GLU A 758 8.88 17.41 -36.55
C GLU A 758 9.87 18.53 -36.96
N LYS A 759 9.90 19.67 -36.27
CA LYS A 759 10.79 20.82 -36.56
C LYS A 759 11.24 21.54 -35.29
N GLU A 760 12.27 22.38 -35.41
CA GLU A 760 12.81 23.26 -34.35
C GLU A 760 11.82 24.35 -33.89
N ASP A 761 10.93 24.82 -34.79
CA ASP A 761 9.86 25.80 -34.46
C ASP A 761 8.47 25.18 -34.19
N GLY A 762 8.35 23.84 -34.22
CA GLY A 762 7.15 23.11 -33.83
C GLY A 762 6.61 22.20 -34.92
N GLY A 763 5.36 22.41 -35.33
CA GLY A 763 4.66 21.60 -36.35
C GLY A 763 3.75 20.53 -35.72
N ILE A 764 3.78 19.32 -36.26
CA ILE A 764 3.16 18.15 -35.63
C ILE A 764 4.00 17.75 -34.42
N PHE A 765 3.33 17.50 -33.29
CA PHE A 765 3.92 16.98 -32.07
C PHE A 765 3.46 15.54 -31.82
N ASP A 766 4.36 14.71 -31.30
CA ASP A 766 3.96 13.60 -30.44
C ASP A 766 4.03 14.06 -28.98
N ASN A 767 2.84 14.21 -28.38
CA ASN A 767 2.63 14.55 -26.99
C ASN A 767 1.81 13.48 -26.26
N LYS A 768 1.90 12.21 -26.68
CA LYS A 768 1.22 11.07 -26.04
C LYS A 768 -0.29 11.36 -25.85
N ASN A 769 -0.95 11.76 -26.94
CA ASN A 769 -2.37 12.14 -27.00
C ASN A 769 -2.78 13.26 -26.00
N GLY A 770 -1.90 14.24 -25.77
CA GLY A 770 -2.16 15.35 -24.85
C GLY A 770 -1.98 15.02 -23.37
N THR A 771 -1.14 14.02 -23.05
CA THR A 771 -0.63 13.79 -21.69
C THR A 771 0.80 14.30 -21.49
N ASP A 772 1.58 14.39 -22.57
CA ASP A 772 3.05 14.52 -22.61
C ASP A 772 3.78 13.28 -22.03
N TYR A 773 5.09 13.18 -22.30
CA TYR A 773 5.93 12.18 -21.65
C TYR A 773 6.50 12.77 -20.35
N HIS A 774 6.40 11.98 -19.28
CA HIS A 774 6.79 12.35 -17.93
C HIS A 774 7.63 11.20 -17.34
N VAL A 775 8.84 11.49 -16.87
CA VAL A 775 9.77 10.52 -16.28
C VAL A 775 10.21 11.04 -14.90
N PRO A 776 10.02 10.28 -13.81
CA PRO A 776 10.40 10.72 -12.47
C PRO A 776 11.92 10.86 -12.35
N VAL A 777 12.36 11.86 -11.58
CA VAL A 777 13.78 12.11 -11.28
C VAL A 777 14.04 11.84 -9.80
N PHE A 778 14.99 10.94 -9.53
CA PHE A 778 15.41 10.54 -8.19
C PHE A 778 16.58 11.40 -7.69
N GLY A 779 16.74 11.50 -6.36
CA GLY A 779 17.83 12.26 -5.74
C GLY A 779 17.69 13.79 -5.78
N GLY A 780 16.55 14.32 -6.25
CA GLY A 780 16.28 15.76 -6.31
C GLY A 780 16.16 16.42 -4.93
N VAL A 781 16.74 17.63 -4.81
CA VAL A 781 16.73 18.48 -3.59
C VAL A 781 15.34 19.05 -3.28
N VAL A 782 14.46 19.04 -4.30
CA VAL A 782 13.05 19.42 -4.25
C VAL A 782 12.22 18.19 -4.64
N LYS A 783 11.09 17.96 -3.96
CA LYS A 783 10.11 16.92 -4.27
C LYS A 783 8.89 17.51 -4.99
N GLU A 784 8.11 16.67 -5.66
CA GLU A 784 6.83 17.09 -6.25
C GLU A 784 5.90 17.67 -5.16
N PRO A 785 5.33 18.88 -5.35
CA PRO A 785 4.40 19.45 -4.38
C PRO A 785 3.14 18.58 -4.22
N PRO A 786 2.71 18.24 -2.99
CA PRO A 786 1.58 17.35 -2.77
C PRO A 786 0.27 18.00 -3.24
N MET A 787 -0.29 17.49 -4.34
CA MET A 787 -1.65 17.87 -4.75
C MET A 787 -2.66 17.55 -3.65
N HIS A 788 -3.69 18.40 -3.51
CA HIS A 788 -4.85 18.12 -2.67
C HIS A 788 -6.01 17.59 -3.50
N ILE A 789 -6.39 16.34 -3.25
CA ILE A 789 -7.39 15.59 -4.02
C ILE A 789 -8.54 15.25 -3.07
N VAL A 790 -9.77 15.60 -3.44
CA VAL A 790 -10.97 15.29 -2.65
C VAL A 790 -11.88 14.38 -3.47
N HIS A 791 -12.11 13.16 -2.99
CA HIS A 791 -13.05 12.23 -3.63
C HIS A 791 -14.47 12.44 -3.11
N LEU A 792 -15.43 12.61 -4.01
CA LEU A 792 -16.86 12.63 -3.68
C LEU A 792 -17.47 11.32 -4.17
N ALA A 793 -17.93 10.51 -3.21
CA ALA A 793 -18.46 9.18 -3.42
C ALA A 793 -19.67 8.91 -2.51
N VAL A 794 -20.40 7.83 -2.81
CA VAL A 794 -21.53 7.33 -1.99
C VAL A 794 -21.28 5.91 -1.47
N GLU A 795 -20.15 5.31 -1.85
CA GLU A 795 -19.61 4.06 -1.28
C GLU A 795 -18.15 4.28 -0.86
N MET A 796 -17.72 3.60 0.20
CA MET A 796 -16.34 3.46 0.64
C MET A 796 -16.19 2.15 1.42
N ALA A 797 -15.20 1.32 1.10
CA ALA A 797 -14.91 0.10 1.86
C ALA A 797 -14.14 0.44 3.16
N PRO A 798 -14.26 -0.37 4.22
CA PRO A 798 -15.26 -1.43 4.45
C PRO A 798 -16.61 -0.89 4.97
N ILE A 799 -16.76 0.43 5.14
CA ILE A 799 -17.82 1.07 5.93
C ILE A 799 -19.19 1.19 5.25
N ALA A 800 -19.22 1.33 3.92
CA ALA A 800 -20.37 1.62 3.08
C ALA A 800 -20.17 1.02 1.69
N LYS A 801 -20.47 -0.28 1.51
CA LYS A 801 -20.12 -1.03 0.28
C LYS A 801 -21.30 -1.83 -0.26
N VAL A 802 -21.52 -1.74 -1.57
CA VAL A 802 -22.54 -2.47 -2.36
C VAL A 802 -21.93 -3.08 -3.64
N GLY A 803 -20.86 -2.48 -4.17
CA GLY A 803 -20.11 -2.97 -5.32
C GLY A 803 -18.61 -2.74 -5.17
N GLY A 804 -17.90 -2.81 -6.31
CA GLY A 804 -16.45 -2.52 -6.37
C GLY A 804 -16.12 -1.03 -6.27
N LEU A 805 -17.11 -0.13 -6.35
CA LEU A 805 -16.91 1.32 -6.20
C LEU A 805 -16.28 1.64 -4.84
N GLY A 806 -16.82 1.10 -3.74
CA GLY A 806 -16.28 1.32 -2.41
C GLY A 806 -14.84 0.81 -2.24
N ASP A 807 -14.49 -0.30 -2.90
CA ASP A 807 -13.11 -0.82 -2.91
C ASP A 807 -12.16 0.13 -3.65
N VAL A 808 -12.56 0.59 -4.84
CA VAL A 808 -11.76 1.51 -5.66
C VAL A 808 -11.53 2.84 -4.94
N VAL A 809 -12.56 3.45 -4.36
CA VAL A 809 -12.43 4.72 -3.61
C VAL A 809 -11.37 4.57 -2.52
N THR A 810 -11.47 3.53 -1.69
CA THR A 810 -10.55 3.31 -0.56
C THR A 810 -9.14 3.03 -1.06
N SER A 811 -8.98 2.08 -1.99
CA SER A 811 -7.67 1.56 -2.37
C SER A 811 -6.90 2.53 -3.26
N LEU A 812 -7.58 3.26 -4.17
CA LEU A 812 -6.96 4.34 -4.95
C LEU A 812 -6.52 5.49 -4.03
N SER A 813 -7.37 5.93 -3.10
CA SER A 813 -7.01 7.00 -2.17
C SER A 813 -5.81 6.64 -1.29
N ARG A 814 -5.69 5.38 -0.83
CA ARG A 814 -4.48 4.91 -0.12
C ARG A 814 -3.25 4.91 -1.02
N ALA A 815 -3.35 4.37 -2.24
CA ALA A 815 -2.22 4.33 -3.17
C ALA A 815 -1.73 5.72 -3.61
N VAL A 816 -2.63 6.70 -3.72
CA VAL A 816 -2.30 8.12 -3.99
C VAL A 816 -1.67 8.79 -2.75
N GLN A 817 -2.10 8.43 -1.54
CA GLN A 817 -1.44 8.85 -0.29
C GLN A 817 -0.03 8.24 -0.14
N ASP A 818 0.16 6.97 -0.53
CA ASP A 818 1.46 6.27 -0.61
C ASP A 818 2.40 6.79 -1.73
N LEU A 819 1.91 7.75 -2.52
CA LEU A 819 2.68 8.55 -3.49
C LEU A 819 2.87 10.01 -3.00
N ASN A 820 2.65 10.27 -1.71
CA ASN A 820 2.85 11.56 -1.04
C ASN A 820 1.91 12.68 -1.56
N HIS A 821 0.63 12.35 -1.81
CA HIS A 821 -0.43 13.33 -2.07
C HIS A 821 -1.44 13.40 -0.92
N ASN A 822 -2.10 14.56 -0.76
CA ASN A 822 -3.11 14.76 0.27
C ASN A 822 -4.48 14.32 -0.26
N VAL A 823 -5.11 13.35 0.41
CA VAL A 823 -6.37 12.76 -0.03
C VAL A 823 -7.42 12.79 1.08
N ASP A 824 -8.53 13.46 0.82
CA ASP A 824 -9.74 13.44 1.66
C ASP A 824 -10.91 12.78 0.90
N ILE A 825 -11.82 12.15 1.63
CA ILE A 825 -13.07 11.59 1.09
C ILE A 825 -14.26 12.30 1.73
N ILE A 826 -15.25 12.69 0.92
CA ILE A 826 -16.55 13.16 1.39
C ILE A 826 -17.60 12.09 1.06
N LEU A 827 -18.38 11.71 2.08
CA LEU A 827 -19.34 10.60 2.04
C LEU A 827 -20.65 10.99 2.75
N PRO A 828 -21.83 10.47 2.36
CA PRO A 828 -23.04 10.62 3.17
C PRO A 828 -22.95 9.83 4.49
N LYS A 829 -23.44 10.40 5.59
CA LYS A 829 -23.57 9.66 6.86
C LYS A 829 -24.86 8.81 6.84
N TYR A 830 -24.75 7.59 6.34
CA TYR A 830 -25.84 6.62 6.43
C TYR A 830 -26.07 6.16 7.88
N ASP A 831 -27.31 5.76 8.17
CA ASP A 831 -27.68 5.03 9.38
C ASP A 831 -27.07 3.61 9.43
N CYS A 832 -26.88 2.97 8.26
CA CYS A 832 -26.32 1.63 8.12
C CYS A 832 -24.78 1.56 8.01
N LEU A 833 -24.03 2.59 8.44
CA LEU A 833 -22.56 2.59 8.41
C LEU A 833 -21.94 1.58 9.40
N LYS A 834 -20.90 0.84 8.97
CA LYS A 834 -20.11 -0.03 9.87
C LYS A 834 -19.12 0.79 10.72
N PHE A 835 -19.61 1.54 11.72
CA PHE A 835 -18.80 2.47 12.53
C PHE A 835 -17.57 1.85 13.23
N ASN A 836 -17.56 0.54 13.49
CA ASN A 836 -16.40 -0.16 14.08
C ASN A 836 -15.09 0.00 13.27
N ASN A 837 -15.18 0.34 11.98
CA ASN A 837 -14.04 0.54 11.09
C ASN A 837 -13.68 2.03 10.91
N VAL A 838 -14.27 2.94 11.71
CA VAL A 838 -13.99 4.38 11.71
C VAL A 838 -13.25 4.74 13.00
N LYS A 839 -11.98 5.16 12.88
CA LYS A 839 -11.17 5.68 13.98
C LYS A 839 -11.39 7.19 14.15
N ASP A 840 -11.07 7.70 15.32
CA ASP A 840 -11.08 9.15 15.62
C ASP A 840 -12.41 9.86 15.27
N PHE A 841 -13.54 9.13 15.33
CA PHE A 841 -14.84 9.60 14.86
C PHE A 841 -15.43 10.67 15.80
N GLN A 842 -15.54 11.91 15.31
CA GLN A 842 -15.93 13.08 16.09
C GLN A 842 -16.79 14.05 15.28
N PHE A 843 -17.60 14.85 15.97
CA PHE A 843 -18.28 15.99 15.35
C PHE A 843 -17.25 17.06 14.97
N HIS A 844 -17.34 17.58 13.75
CA HIS A 844 -16.40 18.58 13.22
C HIS A 844 -17.01 19.99 13.18
N LYS A 845 -18.17 20.16 12.52
CA LYS A 845 -18.99 21.38 12.52
C LYS A 845 -20.39 21.11 11.98
N SER A 846 -21.27 22.09 12.01
CA SER A 846 -22.49 22.08 11.20
C SER A 846 -22.68 23.40 10.43
N TYR A 847 -23.57 23.36 9.43
CA TYR A 847 -23.96 24.50 8.60
C TYR A 847 -25.39 24.27 8.10
N TYR A 848 -26.06 25.34 7.65
CA TYR A 848 -27.42 25.24 7.09
C TYR A 848 -27.38 25.30 5.57
N TRP A 849 -27.97 24.32 4.91
CA TRP A 849 -28.14 24.29 3.45
C TRP A 849 -29.42 23.54 3.07
N GLY A 850 -30.05 23.92 1.95
CA GLY A 850 -31.23 23.21 1.43
C GLY A 850 -32.44 23.17 2.38
N GLY A 851 -32.55 24.14 3.31
CA GLY A 851 -33.62 24.20 4.31
C GLY A 851 -33.44 23.31 5.54
N THR A 852 -32.27 22.68 5.73
CA THR A 852 -31.97 21.85 6.90
C THR A 852 -30.57 22.14 7.45
N GLU A 853 -30.29 21.69 8.68
CA GLU A 853 -28.93 21.62 9.19
C GLU A 853 -28.23 20.41 8.54
N VAL A 854 -26.96 20.58 8.16
CA VAL A 854 -26.05 19.49 7.78
C VAL A 854 -24.95 19.43 8.82
N LYS A 855 -24.88 18.31 9.56
CA LYS A 855 -23.80 18.04 10.51
C LYS A 855 -22.66 17.34 9.78
N VAL A 856 -21.45 17.82 10.00
CA VAL A 856 -20.21 17.23 9.48
C VAL A 856 -19.54 16.48 10.61
N TRP A 857 -19.32 15.19 10.39
CA TRP A 857 -18.49 14.36 11.24
C TRP A 857 -17.16 14.09 10.52
N PHE A 858 -16.08 13.96 11.28
CA PHE A 858 -14.77 13.59 10.77
C PHE A 858 -14.33 12.26 11.40
N GLY A 859 -13.61 11.44 10.67
CA GLY A 859 -12.93 10.25 11.19
C GLY A 859 -11.94 9.69 10.18
N LYS A 860 -11.25 8.61 10.57
CA LYS A 860 -10.29 7.90 9.72
C LYS A 860 -10.75 6.49 9.36
N VAL A 861 -10.67 6.13 8.08
CA VAL A 861 -11.02 4.81 7.55
C VAL A 861 -9.84 4.30 6.74
N GLU A 862 -9.29 3.14 7.11
CA GLU A 862 -8.03 2.60 6.55
C GLU A 862 -6.88 3.63 6.44
N GLY A 863 -6.81 4.56 7.40
CA GLY A 863 -5.81 5.64 7.48
C GLY A 863 -6.24 6.96 6.81
N LEU A 864 -7.17 6.91 5.87
CA LEU A 864 -7.66 8.05 5.08
C LEU A 864 -8.57 8.97 5.90
N SER A 865 -8.49 10.27 5.64
CA SER A 865 -9.39 11.29 6.18
C SER A 865 -10.77 11.22 5.52
N VAL A 866 -11.84 11.10 6.32
CA VAL A 866 -13.22 11.02 5.81
C VAL A 866 -14.13 12.02 6.52
N TYR A 867 -14.83 12.83 5.71
CA TYR A 867 -15.89 13.74 6.15
C TYR A 867 -17.25 13.15 5.82
N PHE A 868 -18.08 12.96 6.86
CA PHE A 868 -19.41 12.36 6.75
C PHE A 868 -20.48 13.45 6.88
N LEU A 869 -21.29 13.63 5.83
CA LEU A 869 -22.34 14.64 5.79
C LEU A 869 -23.69 14.07 6.23
N GLU A 870 -24.25 14.64 7.29
CA GLU A 870 -25.50 14.21 7.94
C GLU A 870 -26.56 15.33 7.88
N PRO A 871 -27.30 15.46 6.77
CA PRO A 871 -28.43 16.37 6.70
C PRO A 871 -29.56 15.87 7.61
N GLN A 872 -30.08 16.76 8.45
CA GLN A 872 -31.14 16.43 9.41
C GLN A 872 -32.54 16.29 8.75
N ASN A 873 -32.59 16.09 7.43
CA ASN A 873 -33.80 15.85 6.63
C ASN A 873 -34.14 14.35 6.46
N GLY A 874 -33.34 13.44 7.03
CA GLY A 874 -33.56 11.99 6.99
C GLY A 874 -33.20 11.30 5.67
N PHE A 875 -32.65 12.01 4.67
CA PHE A 875 -32.33 11.43 3.35
C PHE A 875 -31.36 10.23 3.41
N PHE A 876 -30.56 10.11 4.46
CA PHE A 876 -29.61 9.01 4.67
C PHE A 876 -29.97 8.09 5.85
N SER A 877 -31.15 8.29 6.46
CA SER A 877 -31.73 7.48 7.53
C SER A 877 -32.80 6.52 6.96
N VAL A 878 -32.37 5.64 6.05
CA VAL A 878 -33.27 4.74 5.28
C VAL A 878 -32.80 3.28 5.23
N GLY A 879 -31.84 2.89 6.07
CA GLY A 879 -31.27 1.55 6.19
C GLY A 879 -30.47 1.04 4.99
N CYS A 880 -30.27 1.86 3.94
CA CYS A 880 -29.55 1.43 2.75
C CYS A 880 -28.89 2.59 1.95
N ILE A 881 -27.84 2.22 1.21
CA ILE A 881 -27.11 3.10 0.31
C ILE A 881 -27.95 3.41 -0.93
N TYR A 882 -28.32 2.38 -1.70
CA TYR A 882 -29.15 2.46 -2.91
C TYR A 882 -30.51 1.77 -2.74
N GLY A 883 -31.40 1.95 -3.72
CA GLY A 883 -32.65 1.21 -3.86
C GLY A 883 -33.89 1.96 -3.36
N ARG A 884 -33.82 3.29 -3.22
CA ARG A 884 -35.00 4.12 -2.93
C ARG A 884 -35.40 4.91 -4.17
N ASN A 885 -36.71 5.10 -4.35
CA ASN A 885 -37.28 5.77 -5.52
C ASN A 885 -36.78 7.22 -5.70
N ASN A 886 -36.23 7.83 -4.66
CA ASN A 886 -35.69 9.18 -4.63
C ASN A 886 -34.14 9.21 -4.56
N ASP A 887 -33.42 8.15 -4.90
CA ASP A 887 -31.94 8.13 -4.88
C ASP A 887 -31.30 9.31 -5.64
N GLY A 888 -31.90 9.76 -6.74
CA GLY A 888 -31.45 10.96 -7.47
C GLY A 888 -31.59 12.27 -6.67
N GLU A 889 -32.63 12.39 -5.84
CA GLU A 889 -32.82 13.55 -4.95
C GLU A 889 -31.86 13.47 -3.75
N ARG A 890 -31.72 12.27 -3.16
CA ARG A 890 -30.79 11.98 -2.05
C ARG A 890 -29.37 12.38 -2.43
N PHE A 891 -28.86 11.84 -3.53
CA PHE A 891 -27.49 12.12 -3.96
C PHE A 891 -27.32 13.51 -4.57
N GLY A 892 -28.34 14.07 -5.23
CA GLY A 892 -28.34 15.47 -5.68
C GLY A 892 -28.18 16.46 -4.51
N PHE A 893 -28.90 16.22 -3.41
CA PHE A 893 -28.73 17.00 -2.16
C PHE A 893 -27.30 16.85 -1.62
N PHE A 894 -26.78 15.62 -1.54
CA PHE A 894 -25.41 15.37 -1.07
C PHE A 894 -24.34 16.09 -1.90
N CYS A 895 -24.46 16.09 -3.24
CA CYS A 895 -23.50 16.75 -4.12
C CYS A 895 -23.42 18.26 -3.87
N HIS A 896 -24.58 18.91 -3.69
CA HIS A 896 -24.64 20.32 -3.26
C HIS A 896 -24.04 20.50 -1.88
N ALA A 897 -24.48 19.71 -0.89
CA ALA A 897 -24.00 19.81 0.48
C ALA A 897 -22.47 19.65 0.56
N ALA A 898 -21.86 18.76 -0.22
CA ALA A 898 -20.42 18.58 -0.30
C ALA A 898 -19.68 19.78 -0.90
N LEU A 899 -20.20 20.37 -1.98
CA LEU A 899 -19.63 21.60 -2.56
C LEU A 899 -19.78 22.80 -1.61
N GLU A 900 -20.91 22.90 -0.90
CA GLU A 900 -21.14 23.90 0.15
C GLU A 900 -20.18 23.70 1.33
N PHE A 901 -19.96 22.47 1.77
CA PHE A 901 -18.98 22.14 2.81
C PHE A 901 -17.56 22.53 2.39
N LEU A 902 -17.14 22.27 1.15
CA LEU A 902 -15.83 22.68 0.64
C LEU A 902 -15.69 24.22 0.68
N LEU A 903 -16.68 24.94 0.16
CA LEU A 903 -16.72 26.41 0.15
C LEU A 903 -16.65 26.99 1.58
N LEU A 904 -17.52 26.52 2.48
CA LEU A 904 -17.60 26.96 3.89
C LEU A 904 -16.46 26.42 4.78
N SER A 905 -15.53 25.64 4.23
CA SER A 905 -14.30 25.21 4.90
C SER A 905 -13.06 25.96 4.41
N GLY A 906 -13.17 26.78 3.37
CA GLY A 906 -12.00 27.33 2.66
C GLY A 906 -11.14 26.24 2.02
N PHE A 907 -11.71 25.06 1.74
CA PHE A 907 -10.98 23.97 1.10
C PHE A 907 -10.80 24.32 -0.38
N HIS A 908 -9.55 24.43 -0.81
CA HIS A 908 -9.18 24.73 -2.19
C HIS A 908 -8.39 23.58 -2.81
N PRO A 909 -9.02 22.41 -3.03
CA PRO A 909 -8.36 21.27 -3.62
C PRO A 909 -7.91 21.55 -5.05
N ASP A 910 -6.85 20.88 -5.48
CA ASP A 910 -6.44 20.84 -6.88
C ASP A 910 -7.45 20.06 -7.72
N VAL A 911 -7.93 18.93 -7.19
CA VAL A 911 -8.84 18.02 -7.88
C VAL A 911 -10.03 17.65 -7.01
N ILE A 912 -11.22 17.74 -7.59
CA ILE A 912 -12.45 17.15 -7.08
C ILE A 912 -12.72 15.91 -7.94
N HIS A 913 -12.52 14.72 -7.36
CA HIS A 913 -12.68 13.45 -8.07
C HIS A 913 -14.05 12.84 -7.76
N CYS A 914 -14.93 12.86 -8.75
CA CYS A 914 -16.29 12.38 -8.67
C CYS A 914 -16.39 10.95 -9.22
N HIS A 915 -17.01 10.05 -8.46
CA HIS A 915 -17.26 8.67 -8.88
C HIS A 915 -18.74 8.39 -9.21
N ASP A 916 -18.97 7.93 -10.44
CA ASP A 916 -20.25 7.45 -10.98
C ASP A 916 -21.44 8.43 -10.95
N TRP A 917 -22.57 8.03 -11.53
CA TRP A 917 -23.81 8.84 -11.68
C TRP A 917 -24.29 9.51 -10.38
N SER A 918 -24.00 8.91 -9.23
CA SER A 918 -24.40 9.39 -7.90
C SER A 918 -23.67 10.67 -7.48
N SER A 919 -22.42 10.87 -7.90
CA SER A 919 -21.67 12.12 -7.67
C SER A 919 -21.63 13.04 -8.90
N ALA A 920 -22.15 12.57 -10.04
CA ALA A 920 -22.21 13.33 -11.29
C ALA A 920 -22.72 14.78 -11.16
N PRO A 921 -23.72 15.11 -10.29
CA PRO A 921 -24.15 16.50 -10.09
C PRO A 921 -23.05 17.47 -9.69
N VAL A 922 -22.05 17.02 -8.95
CA VAL A 922 -20.89 17.85 -8.55
C VAL A 922 -20.25 18.53 -9.76
N ALA A 923 -20.14 17.82 -10.89
CA ALA A 923 -19.41 18.31 -12.05
C ALA A 923 -20.01 19.57 -12.67
N TRP A 924 -21.33 19.62 -12.87
CA TRP A 924 -22.00 20.80 -13.41
C TRP A 924 -22.25 21.87 -12.35
N LEU A 925 -22.65 21.47 -11.12
CA LEU A 925 -22.84 22.41 -10.01
C LEU A 925 -21.55 23.18 -9.67
N TYR A 926 -20.40 22.51 -9.72
CA TYR A 926 -19.10 23.17 -9.61
C TYR A 926 -18.90 24.19 -10.74
N LYS A 927 -19.07 23.77 -12.00
CA LYS A 927 -18.79 24.59 -13.19
C LYS A 927 -19.69 25.82 -13.31
N GLU A 928 -20.97 25.65 -12.99
CA GLU A 928 -22.04 26.65 -13.16
C GLU A 928 -22.16 27.59 -11.96
N GLN A 929 -21.80 27.15 -10.74
CA GLN A 929 -22.07 27.88 -9.49
C GLN A 929 -20.80 28.03 -8.64
N TYR A 930 -20.33 26.96 -8.01
CA TYR A 930 -19.34 27.05 -6.92
C TYR A 930 -17.96 27.58 -7.36
N ARG A 931 -17.58 27.38 -8.62
CA ARG A 931 -16.37 27.99 -9.21
C ARG A 931 -16.41 29.52 -9.17
N HIS A 932 -17.59 30.12 -9.26
CA HIS A 932 -17.80 31.57 -9.18
C HIS A 932 -17.94 32.09 -7.74
N TYR A 933 -18.27 31.22 -6.78
CA TYR A 933 -18.47 31.60 -5.37
C TYR A 933 -17.21 31.51 -4.50
N GLY A 934 -16.16 30.81 -4.96
CA GLY A 934 -14.85 30.80 -4.28
C GLY A 934 -13.97 29.61 -4.62
N LEU A 935 -14.55 28.50 -5.08
CA LEU A 935 -13.79 27.30 -5.48
C LEU A 935 -13.21 27.44 -6.89
N ASN A 936 -12.47 28.52 -7.17
CA ASN A 936 -12.09 28.89 -8.54
C ASN A 936 -10.90 28.11 -9.14
N LYS A 937 -10.06 27.49 -8.30
CA LYS A 937 -8.82 26.78 -8.70
C LYS A 937 -9.03 25.34 -9.17
N ALA A 938 -9.97 24.62 -8.55
CA ALA A 938 -10.06 23.16 -8.66
C ALA A 938 -10.36 22.66 -10.09
N ARG A 939 -10.15 21.36 -10.30
CA ARG A 939 -10.49 20.65 -11.54
C ARG A 939 -11.36 19.45 -11.24
N VAL A 940 -12.36 19.21 -12.07
CA VAL A 940 -13.26 18.06 -11.90
C VAL A 940 -12.76 16.90 -12.74
N VAL A 941 -12.48 15.78 -12.07
CA VAL A 941 -12.20 14.49 -12.73
C VAL A 941 -13.37 13.55 -12.43
N PHE A 942 -13.89 12.86 -13.46
CA PHE A 942 -15.06 12.00 -13.35
C PHE A 942 -14.73 10.55 -13.74
N THR A 943 -14.98 9.58 -12.86
CA THR A 943 -14.83 8.14 -13.16
C THR A 943 -16.19 7.47 -13.32
N ILE A 944 -16.46 6.91 -14.51
CA ILE A 944 -17.59 6.01 -14.76
C ILE A 944 -17.21 4.61 -14.29
N HIS A 945 -17.94 4.08 -13.31
CA HIS A 945 -17.75 2.70 -12.82
C HIS A 945 -18.70 1.71 -13.52
N ASN A 946 -19.91 2.12 -13.90
CA ASN A 946 -20.81 1.33 -14.75
C ASN A 946 -21.81 2.22 -15.52
N LEU A 947 -21.69 2.28 -16.84
CA LEU A 947 -22.48 3.19 -17.68
C LEU A 947 -23.99 2.88 -17.74
N GLU A 948 -24.41 1.67 -17.36
CA GLU A 948 -25.83 1.29 -17.33
C GLU A 948 -26.65 2.09 -16.31
N PHE A 949 -26.02 2.65 -15.27
CA PHE A 949 -26.70 3.41 -14.24
C PHE A 949 -26.56 4.92 -14.49
N GLY A 950 -27.70 5.61 -14.58
CA GLY A 950 -27.74 7.07 -14.58
C GLY A 950 -27.06 7.75 -15.78
N ALA A 951 -27.00 7.09 -16.95
CA ALA A 951 -26.37 7.60 -18.19
C ALA A 951 -26.69 9.08 -18.53
N ASN A 952 -27.91 9.55 -18.26
CA ASN A 952 -28.32 10.96 -18.46
C ASN A 952 -27.57 11.94 -17.53
N LEU A 953 -27.24 11.53 -16.30
CA LEU A 953 -26.45 12.32 -15.35
C LEU A 953 -24.96 12.21 -15.68
N ILE A 954 -24.49 11.02 -16.05
CA ILE A 954 -23.14 10.78 -16.57
C ILE A 954 -22.86 11.70 -17.75
N GLY A 955 -23.76 11.83 -18.74
CA GLY A 955 -23.59 12.75 -19.87
C GLY A 955 -23.41 14.21 -19.46
N LYS A 956 -24.15 14.69 -18.45
CA LYS A 956 -23.98 16.05 -17.91
C LYS A 956 -22.65 16.24 -17.17
N ALA A 957 -22.16 15.20 -16.48
CA ALA A 957 -20.83 15.23 -15.87
C ALA A 957 -19.71 15.17 -16.91
N MET A 958 -19.83 14.30 -17.92
CA MET A 958 -18.91 14.21 -19.06
C MET A 958 -18.82 15.52 -19.83
N LEU A 959 -19.90 16.30 -19.94
CA LEU A 959 -19.85 17.64 -20.51
C LEU A 959 -18.99 18.60 -19.66
N ASN A 960 -19.18 18.63 -18.33
CA ASN A 960 -18.65 19.66 -17.44
C ASN A 960 -17.29 19.34 -16.78
N SER A 961 -16.91 18.06 -16.68
CA SER A 961 -15.62 17.65 -16.12
C SER A 961 -14.45 18.12 -16.99
N ASP A 962 -13.28 18.35 -16.38
CA ASP A 962 -12.07 18.76 -17.09
C ASP A 962 -11.38 17.54 -17.73
N LYS A 963 -11.34 16.41 -17.01
CA LYS A 963 -11.00 15.09 -17.54
C LYS A 963 -12.02 14.04 -17.08
N ALA A 964 -12.11 12.93 -17.80
CA ALA A 964 -12.95 11.80 -17.46
C ALA A 964 -12.23 10.46 -17.71
N THR A 965 -12.67 9.42 -17.03
CA THR A 965 -12.14 8.06 -17.19
C THR A 965 -13.19 6.98 -16.90
N THR A 966 -12.90 5.75 -17.31
CA THR A 966 -13.58 4.55 -16.85
C THR A 966 -12.56 3.45 -16.55
N VAL A 967 -13.00 2.42 -15.83
CA VAL A 967 -12.16 1.49 -15.06
C VAL A 967 -11.45 0.40 -15.88
N SER A 968 -11.27 0.61 -17.20
CA SER A 968 -10.62 -0.33 -18.13
C SER A 968 -10.31 0.33 -19.50
N PRO A 969 -9.13 0.11 -20.08
CA PRO A 969 -8.83 0.38 -21.49
C PRO A 969 -9.84 -0.23 -22.47
N THR A 970 -10.09 -1.55 -22.44
CA THR A 970 -11.03 -2.20 -23.37
C THR A 970 -12.46 -1.66 -23.19
N TYR A 971 -12.95 -1.50 -21.96
CA TYR A 971 -14.30 -0.96 -21.70
C TYR A 971 -14.45 0.48 -22.21
N SER A 972 -13.41 1.31 -22.10
CA SER A 972 -13.44 2.68 -22.66
C SER A 972 -13.65 2.69 -24.18
N GLN A 973 -13.17 1.66 -24.87
CA GLN A 973 -13.42 1.45 -26.30
C GLN A 973 -14.83 0.89 -26.54
N GLU A 974 -15.26 -0.13 -25.78
CA GLU A 974 -16.61 -0.70 -25.86
C GLU A 974 -17.71 0.37 -25.71
N VAL A 975 -17.56 1.33 -24.79
CA VAL A 975 -18.55 2.42 -24.57
C VAL A 975 -18.32 3.67 -25.43
N SER A 976 -17.24 3.73 -26.22
CA SER A 976 -16.85 4.94 -26.96
C SER A 976 -17.92 5.46 -27.93
N GLY A 977 -18.71 4.55 -28.52
CA GLY A 977 -19.83 4.87 -29.41
C GLY A 977 -21.13 5.29 -28.73
N ASN A 978 -21.19 5.29 -27.39
CA ASN A 978 -22.39 5.72 -26.66
C ASN A 978 -22.62 7.24 -26.84
N PRO A 979 -23.84 7.73 -27.14
CA PRO A 979 -24.12 9.15 -27.31
C PRO A 979 -23.72 10.07 -26.15
N VAL A 980 -23.59 9.57 -24.91
CA VAL A 980 -23.15 10.37 -23.76
C VAL A 980 -21.62 10.43 -23.59
N ILE A 981 -20.88 9.63 -24.37
CA ILE A 981 -19.42 9.48 -24.31
C ILE A 981 -18.76 9.99 -25.60
N ALA A 982 -19.32 9.66 -26.76
CA ALA A 982 -18.77 10.00 -28.08
C ALA A 982 -18.42 11.50 -28.29
N PRO A 983 -19.20 12.49 -27.79
CA PRO A 983 -18.84 13.92 -27.90
C PRO A 983 -17.64 14.34 -27.03
N HIS A 984 -17.11 13.45 -26.19
CA HIS A 984 -16.17 13.77 -25.12
C HIS A 984 -14.92 12.88 -25.11
N LEU A 985 -14.71 12.07 -26.17
CA LEU A 985 -13.57 11.14 -26.29
C LEU A 985 -12.20 11.81 -26.13
N PHE A 986 -12.05 13.07 -26.55
CA PHE A 986 -10.81 13.86 -26.41
C PHE A 986 -10.37 14.09 -24.95
N LYS A 987 -11.21 13.79 -23.97
CA LYS A 987 -10.91 13.88 -22.53
C LYS A 987 -11.31 12.63 -21.75
N PHE A 988 -11.62 11.51 -22.42
CA PHE A 988 -12.06 10.26 -21.82
C PHE A 988 -11.00 9.15 -21.98
N HIS A 989 -10.65 8.49 -20.88
CA HIS A 989 -9.50 7.56 -20.80
C HIS A 989 -9.92 6.25 -20.13
N GLY A 990 -9.36 5.10 -20.54
CA GLY A 990 -9.48 3.86 -19.78
C GLY A 990 -8.30 3.68 -18.84
N ILE A 991 -8.53 3.64 -17.53
CA ILE A 991 -7.51 3.32 -16.51
C ILE A 991 -8.00 2.09 -15.74
N LEU A 992 -7.20 1.03 -15.74
CA LEU A 992 -7.55 -0.23 -15.09
C LEU A 992 -7.53 -0.10 -13.56
N ASN A 993 -8.45 -0.75 -12.84
CA ASN A 993 -8.37 -0.80 -11.38
C ASN A 993 -7.28 -1.76 -10.90
N GLY A 994 -6.67 -1.45 -9.76
CA GLY A 994 -5.92 -2.43 -8.96
C GLY A 994 -6.81 -3.14 -7.93
N ILE A 995 -6.23 -4.11 -7.22
CA ILE A 995 -6.76 -4.66 -5.96
C ILE A 995 -5.95 -4.21 -4.75
N ASP A 996 -6.59 -4.28 -3.59
CA ASP A 996 -5.99 -3.99 -2.31
C ASP A 996 -5.20 -5.20 -1.79
N GLN A 997 -3.86 -5.13 -1.77
CA GLN A 997 -2.99 -6.20 -1.27
C GLN A 997 -2.78 -6.19 0.27
N ASP A 998 -3.53 -5.38 1.03
CA ASP A 998 -3.67 -5.54 2.49
C ASP A 998 -4.92 -6.37 2.82
N ILE A 999 -6.02 -6.15 2.08
CA ILE A 999 -7.27 -6.91 2.22
C ILE A 999 -7.13 -8.29 1.58
N TRP A 1000 -6.55 -8.37 0.38
CA TRP A 1000 -6.44 -9.59 -0.41
C TRP A 1000 -5.01 -10.17 -0.37
N ASP A 1001 -4.58 -10.61 0.82
CA ASP A 1001 -3.25 -11.20 1.02
C ASP A 1001 -3.29 -12.63 1.59
N PRO A 1002 -3.14 -13.70 0.79
CA PRO A 1002 -3.11 -15.07 1.31
C PRO A 1002 -1.94 -15.34 2.28
N TYR A 1003 -0.96 -14.44 2.40
CA TYR A 1003 0.07 -14.56 3.43
C TYR A 1003 -0.39 -14.02 4.80
N ASN A 1004 -1.32 -13.06 4.87
CA ASN A 1004 -1.80 -12.46 6.13
C ASN A 1004 -3.31 -12.62 6.42
N ASP A 1005 -4.06 -13.18 5.49
CA ASP A 1005 -5.48 -13.52 5.64
C ASP A 1005 -5.71 -14.46 6.83
N LYS A 1006 -6.83 -14.22 7.53
CA LYS A 1006 -7.28 -14.89 8.76
C LYS A 1006 -8.50 -15.80 8.50
N PHE A 1007 -9.07 -15.75 7.30
CA PHE A 1007 -10.24 -16.55 6.91
C PHE A 1007 -9.86 -17.87 6.22
N ILE A 1008 -8.57 -18.10 5.97
CA ILE A 1008 -8.00 -19.31 5.38
C ILE A 1008 -7.23 -20.13 6.43
N PRO A 1009 -7.18 -21.47 6.33
CA PRO A 1009 -6.59 -22.33 7.37
C PRO A 1009 -5.05 -22.35 7.39
N LEU A 1010 -4.40 -21.95 6.30
CA LEU A 1010 -2.95 -21.93 6.14
C LEU A 1010 -2.56 -20.69 5.33
N SER A 1011 -1.65 -19.86 5.86
CA SER A 1011 -1.09 -18.72 5.11
C SER A 1011 -0.10 -19.20 4.04
N TYR A 1012 -0.14 -18.61 2.85
CA TYR A 1012 0.73 -19.00 1.73
C TYR A 1012 1.20 -17.85 0.84
N THR A 1013 2.29 -18.07 0.13
CA THR A 1013 2.83 -17.23 -0.95
C THR A 1013 2.81 -18.03 -2.27
N SER A 1014 3.39 -17.48 -3.35
CA SER A 1014 3.62 -18.25 -4.58
C SER A 1014 4.60 -19.42 -4.39
N GLU A 1015 5.40 -19.43 -3.32
CA GLU A 1015 6.38 -20.48 -3.00
C GLU A 1015 5.71 -21.78 -2.54
N ASN A 1016 4.62 -21.69 -1.75
CA ASN A 1016 3.90 -22.83 -1.18
C ASN A 1016 2.39 -22.86 -1.54
N VAL A 1017 2.02 -22.21 -2.64
CA VAL A 1017 0.63 -22.06 -3.13
C VAL A 1017 -0.14 -23.39 -3.17
N ILE A 1018 0.48 -24.49 -3.59
CA ILE A 1018 -0.20 -25.79 -3.73
C ILE A 1018 -0.64 -26.36 -2.38
N GLU A 1019 0.15 -26.15 -1.32
CA GLU A 1019 -0.21 -26.56 0.04
C GLU A 1019 -1.31 -25.68 0.63
N GLY A 1020 -1.17 -24.35 0.46
CA GLY A 1020 -2.16 -23.37 0.91
C GLY A 1020 -3.52 -23.57 0.27
N LYS A 1021 -3.56 -23.70 -1.06
CA LYS A 1021 -4.79 -23.98 -1.82
C LYS A 1021 -5.38 -25.33 -1.46
N ARG A 1022 -4.57 -26.39 -1.28
CA ARG A 1022 -5.08 -27.71 -0.83
C ARG A 1022 -5.73 -27.62 0.55
N ALA A 1023 -5.06 -27.00 1.53
CA ALA A 1023 -5.63 -26.80 2.86
C ALA A 1023 -6.93 -25.98 2.82
N ALA A 1024 -6.97 -24.90 2.04
CA ALA A 1024 -8.17 -24.09 1.84
C ALA A 1024 -9.31 -24.86 1.15
N LYS A 1025 -9.00 -25.70 0.16
CA LYS A 1025 -9.95 -26.57 -0.56
C LYS A 1025 -10.57 -27.62 0.35
N GLU A 1026 -9.75 -28.29 1.17
CA GLU A 1026 -10.22 -29.26 2.16
C GLU A 1026 -11.14 -28.58 3.21
N ALA A 1027 -10.77 -27.38 3.69
CA ALA A 1027 -11.59 -26.60 4.63
C ALA A 1027 -12.87 -26.04 3.99
N LEU A 1028 -12.84 -25.66 2.70
CA LEU A 1028 -14.01 -25.23 1.93
C LEU A 1028 -15.01 -26.38 1.75
N GLN A 1029 -14.50 -27.56 1.37
CA GLN A 1029 -15.31 -28.79 1.26
C GLN A 1029 -15.98 -29.10 2.60
N GLN A 1030 -15.21 -29.10 3.70
CA GLN A 1030 -15.71 -29.34 5.05
C GLN A 1030 -16.77 -28.31 5.49
N ARG A 1031 -16.51 -27.00 5.30
CA ARG A 1031 -17.44 -25.91 5.70
C ARG A 1031 -18.78 -25.98 4.95
N LEU A 1032 -18.78 -26.52 3.73
CA LEU A 1032 -19.96 -26.56 2.86
C LEU A 1032 -20.66 -27.92 2.78
N GLY A 1033 -20.10 -28.96 3.43
CA GLY A 1033 -20.63 -30.33 3.40
C GLY A 1033 -20.37 -31.08 2.09
N LEU A 1034 -19.42 -30.61 1.28
CA LEU A 1034 -19.00 -31.31 0.06
C LEU A 1034 -18.11 -32.51 0.40
N LYS A 1035 -18.06 -33.49 -0.52
CA LYS A 1035 -17.13 -34.61 -0.42
C LYS A 1035 -15.69 -34.12 -0.44
N LYS A 1036 -14.89 -34.58 0.54
CA LYS A 1036 -13.45 -34.39 0.55
C LYS A 1036 -12.82 -35.25 -0.56
N ALA A 1037 -12.47 -34.64 -1.68
CA ALA A 1037 -11.89 -35.29 -2.84
C ALA A 1037 -10.99 -34.33 -3.63
N ASP A 1038 -9.94 -34.82 -4.28
CA ASP A 1038 -9.22 -34.01 -5.28
C ASP A 1038 -9.94 -34.12 -6.63
N GLN A 1039 -10.92 -33.24 -6.81
CA GLN A 1039 -11.65 -32.99 -8.05
C GLN A 1039 -11.57 -31.48 -8.35
N PRO A 1040 -11.60 -31.04 -9.61
CA PRO A 1040 -11.50 -29.62 -9.95
C PRO A 1040 -12.70 -28.85 -9.36
N LEU A 1041 -12.43 -27.84 -8.53
CA LEU A 1041 -13.46 -27.02 -7.90
C LEU A 1041 -13.59 -25.66 -8.59
N VAL A 1042 -14.78 -25.36 -9.11
CA VAL A 1042 -15.12 -24.07 -9.73
C VAL A 1042 -15.86 -23.20 -8.72
N GLY A 1043 -15.25 -22.07 -8.36
CA GLY A 1043 -15.85 -21.03 -7.53
C GLY A 1043 -16.53 -19.93 -8.36
N ILE A 1044 -17.68 -19.44 -7.91
CA ILE A 1044 -18.45 -18.35 -8.53
C ILE A 1044 -18.80 -17.34 -7.43
N ILE A 1045 -18.17 -16.16 -7.45
CA ILE A 1045 -18.42 -15.08 -6.47
C ILE A 1045 -18.91 -13.85 -7.22
N THR A 1046 -20.22 -13.57 -7.16
CA THR A 1046 -20.82 -12.47 -7.94
C THR A 1046 -22.22 -12.07 -7.45
N ARG A 1047 -22.73 -10.91 -7.86
CA ARG A 1047 -24.15 -10.55 -7.71
C ARG A 1047 -24.95 -11.21 -8.82
N LEU A 1048 -26.09 -11.81 -8.51
CA LEU A 1048 -26.91 -12.56 -9.48
C LEU A 1048 -27.81 -11.60 -10.27
N THR A 1049 -27.25 -10.97 -11.30
CA THR A 1049 -27.93 -10.03 -12.20
C THR A 1049 -27.70 -10.39 -13.67
N HIS A 1050 -28.52 -9.84 -14.59
CA HIS A 1050 -28.36 -10.10 -16.03
C HIS A 1050 -26.95 -9.77 -16.55
N GLN A 1051 -26.36 -8.65 -16.09
CA GLN A 1051 -24.96 -8.27 -16.38
C GLN A 1051 -23.98 -9.43 -16.14
N LYS A 1052 -24.15 -10.17 -15.05
CA LYS A 1052 -23.22 -11.21 -14.59
C LYS A 1052 -23.48 -12.57 -15.24
N GLY A 1053 -24.28 -12.62 -16.31
CA GLY A 1053 -24.47 -13.82 -17.12
C GLY A 1053 -25.19 -14.94 -16.38
N ILE A 1054 -26.24 -14.65 -15.60
CA ILE A 1054 -26.95 -15.66 -14.79
C ILE A 1054 -27.37 -16.94 -15.54
N HIS A 1055 -27.67 -16.86 -16.84
CA HIS A 1055 -27.96 -18.05 -17.66
C HIS A 1055 -26.69 -18.87 -17.96
N LEU A 1056 -25.55 -18.20 -18.20
CA LEU A 1056 -24.24 -18.81 -18.35
C LEU A 1056 -23.75 -19.43 -17.03
N ILE A 1057 -24.02 -18.79 -15.88
CA ILE A 1057 -23.78 -19.35 -14.54
C ILE A 1057 -24.56 -20.64 -14.34
N LYS A 1058 -25.88 -20.64 -14.62
CA LYS A 1058 -26.71 -21.85 -14.51
C LYS A 1058 -26.20 -22.99 -15.40
N HIS A 1059 -25.77 -22.69 -16.63
CA HIS A 1059 -25.17 -23.66 -17.55
C HIS A 1059 -23.84 -24.22 -17.03
N ALA A 1060 -22.93 -23.34 -16.61
CA ALA A 1060 -21.61 -23.70 -16.10
C ALA A 1060 -21.64 -24.61 -14.87
N ILE A 1061 -22.64 -24.43 -13.98
CA ILE A 1061 -22.87 -25.29 -12.82
C ILE A 1061 -23.09 -26.74 -13.26
N TRP A 1062 -23.99 -26.98 -14.21
CA TRP A 1062 -24.22 -28.32 -14.77
C TRP A 1062 -22.99 -28.84 -15.51
N ARG A 1063 -22.35 -28.02 -16.36
CA ARG A 1063 -21.16 -28.43 -17.12
C ARG A 1063 -20.00 -28.87 -16.22
N THR A 1064 -19.84 -28.23 -15.07
CA THR A 1064 -18.81 -28.59 -14.08
C THR A 1064 -19.10 -29.98 -13.48
N LEU A 1065 -20.37 -30.28 -13.19
CA LEU A 1065 -20.79 -31.58 -12.66
C LEU A 1065 -20.69 -32.70 -13.71
N ASP A 1066 -21.01 -32.41 -14.98
CA ASP A 1066 -20.80 -33.32 -16.12
C ASP A 1066 -19.31 -33.68 -16.30
N ARG A 1067 -18.41 -32.70 -16.09
CA ARG A 1067 -16.95 -32.87 -16.14
C ARG A 1067 -16.36 -33.46 -14.84
N ASN A 1068 -17.19 -34.05 -13.98
CA ASN A 1068 -16.81 -34.67 -12.71
C ASN A 1068 -16.05 -33.71 -11.75
N GLY A 1069 -16.34 -32.42 -11.82
CA GLY A 1069 -15.86 -31.40 -10.89
C GLY A 1069 -16.81 -31.16 -9.72
N GLN A 1070 -16.42 -30.22 -8.86
CA GLN A 1070 -17.23 -29.63 -7.79
C GLN A 1070 -17.50 -28.15 -8.10
N VAL A 1071 -18.60 -27.59 -7.60
CA VAL A 1071 -18.99 -26.20 -7.85
C VAL A 1071 -19.54 -25.51 -6.60
N VAL A 1072 -19.01 -24.32 -6.32
CA VAL A 1072 -19.43 -23.47 -5.20
C VAL A 1072 -19.81 -22.09 -5.73
N LEU A 1073 -21.02 -21.64 -5.41
CA LEU A 1073 -21.50 -20.30 -5.72
C LEU A 1073 -21.76 -19.51 -4.43
N LEU A 1074 -21.32 -18.26 -4.40
CA LEU A 1074 -21.62 -17.28 -3.36
C LEU A 1074 -22.17 -16.00 -4.00
N GLY A 1075 -23.40 -15.63 -3.66
CA GLY A 1075 -24.03 -14.43 -4.21
C GLY A 1075 -25.55 -14.42 -4.18
N SER A 1076 -26.13 -13.22 -4.03
CA SER A 1076 -27.57 -12.98 -4.02
C SER A 1076 -28.04 -12.16 -5.22
N ALA A 1077 -29.34 -12.23 -5.53
CA ALA A 1077 -30.01 -11.43 -6.55
C ALA A 1077 -30.85 -10.30 -5.92
N PRO A 1078 -30.76 -9.05 -6.42
CA PRO A 1078 -31.67 -7.97 -6.03
C PRO A 1078 -33.11 -8.15 -6.54
N ASP A 1079 -33.32 -8.94 -7.61
CA ASP A 1079 -34.65 -9.29 -8.11
C ASP A 1079 -35.13 -10.59 -7.42
N PRO A 1080 -36.23 -10.57 -6.65
CA PRO A 1080 -36.73 -11.75 -5.95
C PRO A 1080 -37.05 -12.94 -6.87
N ARG A 1081 -37.35 -12.70 -8.15
CA ARG A 1081 -37.60 -13.77 -9.13
C ARG A 1081 -36.30 -14.50 -9.45
N ILE A 1082 -35.21 -13.75 -9.67
CA ILE A 1082 -33.88 -14.31 -9.92
C ILE A 1082 -33.35 -15.00 -8.64
N GLN A 1083 -33.62 -14.44 -7.45
CA GLN A 1083 -33.29 -15.10 -6.18
C GLN A 1083 -34.00 -16.46 -6.06
N ASN A 1084 -35.32 -16.49 -6.27
CA ASN A 1084 -36.11 -17.72 -6.19
C ASN A 1084 -35.71 -18.76 -7.26
N ASP A 1085 -35.37 -18.32 -8.47
CA ASP A 1085 -34.79 -19.16 -9.53
C ASP A 1085 -33.52 -19.90 -9.07
N PHE A 1086 -32.62 -19.21 -8.37
CA PHE A 1086 -31.40 -19.81 -7.83
C PHE A 1086 -31.66 -20.63 -6.56
N VAL A 1087 -32.65 -20.28 -5.73
CA VAL A 1087 -33.11 -21.12 -4.59
C VAL A 1087 -33.65 -22.46 -5.11
N ASN A 1088 -34.47 -22.45 -6.17
CA ASN A 1088 -34.99 -23.67 -6.78
C ASN A 1088 -33.86 -24.55 -7.35
N LEU A 1089 -32.89 -23.94 -8.03
CA LEU A 1089 -31.70 -24.65 -8.51
C LEU A 1089 -30.85 -25.20 -7.35
N ALA A 1090 -30.67 -24.44 -6.27
CA ALA A 1090 -29.98 -24.90 -5.07
C ALA A 1090 -30.67 -26.11 -4.44
N ASN A 1091 -32.00 -26.09 -4.31
CA ASN A 1091 -32.79 -27.22 -3.79
C ASN A 1091 -32.64 -28.47 -4.67
N GLN A 1092 -32.69 -28.32 -6.00
CA GLN A 1092 -32.47 -29.41 -6.96
C GLN A 1092 -31.06 -30.01 -6.82
N LEU A 1093 -30.03 -29.16 -6.73
CA LEU A 1093 -28.64 -29.58 -6.61
C LEU A 1093 -28.34 -30.21 -5.25
N HIS A 1094 -28.82 -29.65 -4.14
CA HIS A 1094 -28.63 -30.25 -2.82
C HIS A 1094 -29.37 -31.60 -2.69
N SER A 1095 -30.45 -31.82 -3.45
CA SER A 1095 -31.17 -33.10 -3.47
C SER A 1095 -30.47 -34.19 -4.31
N SER A 1096 -29.64 -33.81 -5.30
CA SER A 1096 -29.08 -34.75 -6.30
C SER A 1096 -27.55 -34.80 -6.36
N HIS A 1097 -26.88 -33.78 -5.80
CA HIS A 1097 -25.46 -33.47 -5.95
C HIS A 1097 -24.90 -32.77 -4.69
N ASN A 1098 -25.44 -33.04 -3.49
CA ASN A 1098 -24.96 -32.41 -2.24
C ASN A 1098 -23.45 -32.60 -1.99
N ASP A 1099 -22.88 -33.69 -2.49
CA ASP A 1099 -21.48 -34.05 -2.37
C ASP A 1099 -20.55 -33.22 -3.30
N ARG A 1100 -21.11 -32.53 -4.31
CA ARG A 1100 -20.35 -31.78 -5.33
C ARG A 1100 -20.83 -30.36 -5.62
N ALA A 1101 -22.04 -29.95 -5.21
CA ALA A 1101 -22.61 -28.64 -5.54
C ALA A 1101 -23.15 -27.90 -4.30
N ARG A 1102 -22.71 -26.65 -4.08
CA ARG A 1102 -23.25 -25.77 -3.03
C ARG A 1102 -23.52 -24.35 -3.52
N LEU A 1103 -24.75 -23.88 -3.35
CA LEU A 1103 -25.18 -22.52 -3.68
C LEU A 1103 -25.49 -21.74 -2.39
N CYS A 1104 -24.66 -20.76 -2.07
CA CYS A 1104 -24.76 -19.89 -0.89
C CYS A 1104 -25.34 -18.52 -1.30
N LEU A 1105 -26.66 -18.36 -1.20
CA LEU A 1105 -27.39 -17.27 -1.86
C LEU A 1105 -27.47 -15.97 -1.02
N THR A 1106 -26.36 -15.65 -0.35
CA THR A 1106 -26.19 -14.57 0.63
C THR A 1106 -24.86 -13.84 0.42
N TYR A 1107 -24.50 -12.92 1.32
CA TYR A 1107 -23.15 -12.36 1.44
C TYR A 1107 -22.47 -12.93 2.68
N ASP A 1108 -21.27 -13.48 2.52
CA ASP A 1108 -20.43 -14.07 3.57
C ASP A 1108 -18.96 -13.75 3.21
N GLU A 1109 -18.43 -12.71 3.85
CA GLU A 1109 -17.08 -12.19 3.58
C GLU A 1109 -15.98 -13.23 3.89
N PRO A 1110 -15.96 -13.89 5.07
CA PRO A 1110 -15.05 -15.02 5.33
C PRO A 1110 -15.17 -16.18 4.34
N LEU A 1111 -16.37 -16.49 3.82
CA LEU A 1111 -16.54 -17.53 2.80
C LEU A 1111 -16.00 -17.10 1.43
N SER A 1112 -16.10 -15.81 1.07
CA SER A 1112 -15.54 -15.33 -0.20
C SER A 1112 -14.02 -15.53 -0.28
N HIS A 1113 -13.29 -15.20 0.79
CA HIS A 1113 -11.86 -15.47 0.93
C HIS A 1113 -11.54 -16.97 0.81
N LEU A 1114 -12.28 -17.82 1.54
CA LEU A 1114 -12.06 -19.27 1.52
C LEU A 1114 -12.38 -19.89 0.14
N ILE A 1115 -13.33 -19.34 -0.63
CA ILE A 1115 -13.57 -19.75 -2.02
C ILE A 1115 -12.43 -19.28 -2.93
N TYR A 1116 -11.97 -18.03 -2.81
CA TYR A 1116 -10.82 -17.54 -3.59
C TYR A 1116 -9.55 -18.36 -3.35
N ALA A 1117 -9.33 -18.85 -2.12
CA ALA A 1117 -8.22 -19.73 -1.79
C ALA A 1117 -8.43 -21.19 -2.22
N GLY A 1118 -9.60 -21.77 -1.91
CA GLY A 1118 -9.88 -23.20 -2.05
C GLY A 1118 -10.42 -23.67 -3.41
N ALA A 1119 -10.85 -22.76 -4.29
CA ALA A 1119 -11.19 -23.13 -5.66
C ALA A 1119 -9.94 -23.38 -6.50
N ASP A 1120 -10.04 -24.24 -7.51
CA ASP A 1120 -9.02 -24.35 -8.57
C ASP A 1120 -9.26 -23.27 -9.64
N PHE A 1121 -10.53 -23.00 -9.95
CA PHE A 1121 -10.99 -22.04 -10.97
C PHE A 1121 -11.96 -21.01 -10.40
N ILE A 1122 -11.91 -19.77 -10.89
CA ILE A 1122 -12.94 -18.75 -10.61
C ILE A 1122 -13.61 -18.33 -11.92
N LEU A 1123 -14.90 -18.60 -12.04
CA LEU A 1123 -15.67 -18.32 -13.25
C LEU A 1123 -16.32 -16.92 -13.20
N VAL A 1124 -16.07 -16.10 -14.23
CA VAL A 1124 -16.66 -14.76 -14.40
C VAL A 1124 -17.29 -14.64 -15.81
N PRO A 1125 -18.52 -15.13 -16.02
CA PRO A 1125 -19.15 -15.22 -17.33
C PRO A 1125 -19.99 -13.98 -17.62
N SER A 1126 -19.47 -12.79 -17.28
CA SER A 1126 -20.21 -11.53 -17.40
C SER A 1126 -20.51 -11.19 -18.86
N ILE A 1127 -21.74 -10.73 -19.12
CA ILE A 1127 -22.17 -10.24 -20.45
C ILE A 1127 -21.37 -8.99 -20.82
N PHE A 1128 -21.15 -8.10 -19.86
CA PHE A 1128 -20.22 -6.97 -19.94
C PHE A 1128 -19.62 -6.72 -18.54
N GLU A 1129 -18.36 -6.34 -18.48
CA GLU A 1129 -17.66 -6.11 -17.21
C GLU A 1129 -16.77 -4.86 -17.28
N PRO A 1130 -17.18 -3.73 -16.67
CA PRO A 1130 -16.41 -2.49 -16.72
C PRO A 1130 -14.96 -2.64 -16.25
N CYS A 1131 -14.72 -3.49 -15.25
CA CYS A 1131 -13.37 -3.89 -14.85
C CYS A 1131 -13.34 -5.34 -14.35
N GLY A 1132 -14.15 -5.61 -13.32
CA GLY A 1132 -14.05 -6.83 -12.53
C GLY A 1132 -12.90 -6.74 -11.53
N LEU A 1133 -13.17 -7.07 -10.27
CA LEU A 1133 -12.15 -7.31 -9.24
C LEU A 1133 -12.00 -8.83 -8.97
N THR A 1134 -13.05 -9.61 -9.24
CA THR A 1134 -13.13 -11.06 -8.96
C THR A 1134 -11.98 -11.85 -9.56
N GLN A 1135 -11.57 -11.55 -10.80
CA GLN A 1135 -10.46 -12.22 -11.49
C GLN A 1135 -9.10 -11.79 -10.95
N LEU A 1136 -8.93 -10.53 -10.54
CA LEU A 1136 -7.71 -10.03 -9.91
C LEU A 1136 -7.48 -10.68 -8.54
N ILE A 1137 -8.54 -10.79 -7.74
CA ILE A 1137 -8.51 -11.48 -6.45
C ILE A 1137 -8.26 -12.99 -6.66
N ALA A 1138 -8.89 -13.62 -7.66
CA ALA A 1138 -8.63 -15.03 -7.98
C ALA A 1138 -7.15 -15.29 -8.25
N MET A 1139 -6.53 -14.51 -9.13
CA MET A 1139 -5.10 -14.61 -9.45
C MET A 1139 -4.22 -14.39 -8.21
N ARG A 1140 -4.55 -13.39 -7.38
CA ARG A 1140 -3.83 -13.11 -6.12
C ARG A 1140 -3.86 -14.28 -5.12
N TYR A 1141 -4.87 -15.14 -5.16
CA TYR A 1141 -4.99 -16.36 -4.34
C TYR A 1141 -4.58 -17.65 -5.09
N GLY A 1142 -4.01 -17.55 -6.30
CA GLY A 1142 -3.56 -18.69 -7.09
C GLY A 1142 -4.70 -19.48 -7.77
N SER A 1143 -5.91 -18.93 -7.81
CA SER A 1143 -7.08 -19.53 -8.50
C SER A 1143 -7.18 -19.03 -9.93
N ILE A 1144 -7.37 -19.94 -10.88
CA ILE A 1144 -7.25 -19.59 -12.30
C ILE A 1144 -8.56 -18.97 -12.82
N PRO A 1145 -8.54 -17.76 -13.38
CA PRO A 1145 -9.74 -17.12 -13.88
C PRO A 1145 -10.21 -17.75 -15.20
N VAL A 1146 -11.51 -18.02 -15.29
CA VAL A 1146 -12.21 -18.48 -16.51
C VAL A 1146 -13.26 -17.42 -16.85
N VAL A 1147 -13.06 -16.64 -17.91
CA VAL A 1147 -13.77 -15.37 -18.10
C VAL A 1147 -14.33 -15.17 -19.50
N ARG A 1148 -15.40 -14.38 -19.63
CA ARG A 1148 -15.80 -13.85 -20.94
C ARG A 1148 -14.87 -12.70 -21.34
N LYS A 1149 -14.47 -12.64 -22.62
CA LYS A 1149 -13.66 -11.56 -23.21
C LYS A 1149 -14.51 -10.29 -23.38
N THR A 1150 -14.50 -9.41 -22.38
CA THR A 1150 -15.17 -8.10 -22.39
C THR A 1150 -14.58 -7.17 -21.32
N GLY A 1151 -14.49 -5.87 -21.61
CA GLY A 1151 -13.97 -4.83 -20.73
C GLY A 1151 -12.69 -5.24 -19.98
N GLY A 1152 -12.63 -4.99 -18.67
CA GLY A 1152 -11.43 -5.29 -17.89
C GLY A 1152 -11.11 -6.77 -17.72
N LEU A 1153 -12.05 -7.70 -17.99
CA LEU A 1153 -11.75 -9.13 -18.04
C LEU A 1153 -10.81 -9.46 -19.21
N HIS A 1154 -10.97 -8.76 -20.34
CA HIS A 1154 -10.03 -8.86 -21.46
C HIS A 1154 -8.68 -8.24 -21.12
N ASP A 1155 -8.66 -7.05 -20.52
CA ASP A 1155 -7.40 -6.36 -20.16
C ASP A 1155 -6.56 -7.13 -19.12
N THR A 1156 -7.19 -7.94 -18.26
CA THR A 1156 -6.52 -8.62 -17.12
C THR A 1156 -6.26 -10.10 -17.34
N VAL A 1157 -7.08 -10.80 -18.15
CA VAL A 1157 -6.92 -12.23 -18.40
C VAL A 1157 -6.39 -12.47 -19.81
N PHE A 1158 -5.19 -13.01 -19.86
CA PHE A 1158 -4.49 -13.45 -21.07
C PHE A 1158 -4.66 -14.97 -21.19
N ASP A 1159 -5.34 -15.41 -22.25
CA ASP A 1159 -5.58 -16.82 -22.53
C ASP A 1159 -4.28 -17.60 -22.80
N VAL A 1160 -4.16 -18.73 -22.11
CA VAL A 1160 -2.97 -19.60 -22.15
C VAL A 1160 -2.59 -20.15 -23.53
N ASP A 1161 -3.57 -20.30 -24.43
CA ASP A 1161 -3.34 -20.82 -25.77
C ASP A 1161 -3.10 -19.68 -26.78
N HIS A 1162 -3.83 -18.55 -26.65
CA HIS A 1162 -3.98 -17.55 -27.71
C HIS A 1162 -3.34 -16.17 -27.45
N ASP A 1163 -3.14 -15.75 -26.20
CA ASP A 1163 -2.77 -14.35 -25.86
C ASP A 1163 -1.27 -14.17 -25.50
N LYS A 1164 -0.38 -15.09 -25.90
CA LYS A 1164 1.07 -15.05 -25.55
C LYS A 1164 1.75 -13.73 -25.91
N GLU A 1165 1.56 -13.25 -27.14
CA GLU A 1165 2.10 -11.97 -27.61
C GLU A 1165 1.49 -10.77 -26.85
N ARG A 1166 0.19 -10.85 -26.52
CA ARG A 1166 -0.53 -9.81 -25.79
C ARG A 1166 -0.09 -9.71 -24.33
N ALA A 1167 0.24 -10.84 -23.70
CA ALA A 1167 0.83 -10.86 -22.36
C ALA A 1167 2.27 -10.31 -22.39
N GLN A 1168 3.08 -10.75 -23.36
CA GLN A 1168 4.47 -10.29 -23.52
C GLN A 1168 4.57 -8.78 -23.78
N ALA A 1169 3.61 -8.19 -24.50
CA ALA A 1169 3.50 -6.73 -24.70
C ALA A 1169 3.23 -5.94 -23.41
N CYS A 1170 2.93 -6.62 -22.29
CA CYS A 1170 2.77 -6.04 -20.96
C CYS A 1170 3.85 -6.53 -19.96
N ASP A 1171 4.92 -7.17 -20.43
CA ASP A 1171 5.93 -7.87 -19.61
C ASP A 1171 5.32 -8.96 -18.69
N LEU A 1172 4.25 -9.62 -19.15
CA LEU A 1172 3.52 -10.69 -18.45
C LEU A 1172 3.52 -12.01 -19.23
N GLU A 1173 3.16 -13.09 -18.53
CA GLU A 1173 2.84 -14.39 -19.13
C GLU A 1173 1.32 -14.69 -19.07
N PRO A 1174 0.78 -15.57 -19.92
CA PRO A 1174 -0.62 -15.99 -19.88
C PRO A 1174 -1.06 -16.57 -18.54
N ASN A 1175 -2.27 -16.20 -18.11
CA ASN A 1175 -2.73 -16.34 -16.72
C ASN A 1175 -4.14 -16.94 -16.55
N GLY A 1176 -4.89 -17.23 -17.62
CA GLY A 1176 -6.23 -17.83 -17.49
C GLY A 1176 -6.82 -18.38 -18.78
N PHE A 1177 -8.14 -18.57 -18.78
CA PHE A 1177 -8.90 -19.10 -19.92
C PHE A 1177 -10.01 -18.11 -20.31
N ASN A 1178 -10.13 -17.76 -21.60
CA ASN A 1178 -11.18 -16.87 -22.10
C ASN A 1178 -12.14 -17.53 -23.10
N PHE A 1179 -13.27 -16.84 -23.34
CA PHE A 1179 -14.23 -17.14 -24.41
C PHE A 1179 -14.97 -15.86 -24.87
N ASP A 1180 -15.34 -15.80 -26.14
CA ASP A 1180 -16.04 -14.64 -26.72
C ASP A 1180 -17.57 -14.76 -26.67
N GLY A 1181 -18.10 -15.97 -26.91
CA GLY A 1181 -19.54 -16.23 -27.05
C GLY A 1181 -20.31 -16.01 -25.76
N ALA A 1182 -21.35 -15.16 -25.78
CA ALA A 1182 -22.27 -14.97 -24.66
C ALA A 1182 -23.33 -16.09 -24.60
N ASP A 1183 -22.88 -17.34 -24.72
CA ASP A 1183 -23.72 -18.53 -24.85
C ASP A 1183 -23.09 -19.78 -24.19
N ALA A 1184 -23.84 -20.88 -24.16
CA ALA A 1184 -23.42 -22.15 -23.59
C ALA A 1184 -22.17 -22.74 -24.25
N ALA A 1185 -21.98 -22.55 -25.55
CA ALA A 1185 -20.84 -23.12 -26.29
C ALA A 1185 -19.53 -22.38 -25.98
N GLY A 1186 -19.59 -21.06 -25.79
CA GLY A 1186 -18.46 -20.26 -25.29
C GLY A 1186 -18.03 -20.67 -23.89
N VAL A 1187 -19.00 -20.83 -22.98
CA VAL A 1187 -18.76 -21.32 -21.61
C VAL A 1187 -18.15 -22.73 -21.62
N ASP A 1188 -18.73 -23.64 -22.41
CA ASP A 1188 -18.22 -25.00 -22.56
C ASP A 1188 -16.80 -25.01 -23.11
N TYR A 1189 -16.49 -24.18 -24.12
CA TYR A 1189 -15.15 -24.10 -24.69
C TYR A 1189 -14.09 -23.75 -23.64
N ALA A 1190 -14.30 -22.70 -22.84
CA ALA A 1190 -13.33 -22.29 -21.81
C ALA A 1190 -13.27 -23.28 -20.64
N LEU A 1191 -14.41 -23.70 -20.08
CA LEU A 1191 -14.43 -24.66 -18.98
C LEU A 1191 -13.87 -26.03 -19.38
N ASN A 1192 -14.09 -26.47 -20.63
CA ASN A 1192 -13.56 -27.75 -21.08
C ASN A 1192 -12.03 -27.73 -21.15
N ARG A 1193 -11.41 -26.66 -21.69
CA ARG A 1193 -9.95 -26.48 -21.69
C ARG A 1193 -9.40 -26.41 -20.28
N ALA A 1194 -10.00 -25.56 -19.44
CA ALA A 1194 -9.62 -25.36 -18.05
C ALA A 1194 -9.60 -26.68 -17.25
N ILE A 1195 -10.71 -27.42 -17.25
CA ILE A 1195 -10.84 -28.69 -16.51
C ILE A 1195 -9.96 -29.79 -17.12
N THR A 1196 -9.78 -29.82 -18.44
CA THR A 1196 -8.83 -30.76 -19.08
C THR A 1196 -7.38 -30.48 -18.64
N ALA A 1197 -6.94 -29.23 -18.61
CA ALA A 1197 -5.59 -28.88 -18.15
C ALA A 1197 -5.37 -29.19 -16.65
N TRP A 1198 -6.43 -29.20 -15.84
CA TRP A 1198 -6.37 -29.63 -14.44
C TRP A 1198 -6.10 -31.13 -14.30
N TYR A 1199 -6.82 -31.97 -15.05
CA TYR A 1199 -6.67 -33.43 -15.01
C TYR A 1199 -5.39 -33.89 -15.72
N ASP A 1200 -5.19 -33.46 -16.97
CA ASP A 1200 -4.21 -34.03 -17.88
C ASP A 1200 -2.86 -33.28 -17.85
N GLY A 1201 -2.85 -32.08 -17.24
CA GLY A 1201 -1.70 -31.16 -17.20
C GLY A 1201 -1.36 -30.65 -15.80
N ARG A 1202 -1.59 -31.47 -14.75
CA ARG A 1202 -1.56 -31.05 -13.34
C ARG A 1202 -0.30 -30.28 -12.90
N GLU A 1203 0.88 -30.65 -13.37
CA GLU A 1203 2.13 -29.92 -13.05
C GLU A 1203 2.18 -28.54 -13.69
N TRP A 1204 1.80 -28.43 -14.96
CA TRP A 1204 1.65 -27.16 -15.66
C TRP A 1204 0.58 -26.27 -15.00
N PHE A 1205 -0.55 -26.87 -14.60
CA PHE A 1205 -1.61 -26.16 -13.87
C PHE A 1205 -1.10 -25.60 -12.52
N ASN A 1206 -0.32 -26.40 -11.77
CA ASN A 1206 0.32 -25.96 -10.54
C ASN A 1206 1.33 -24.82 -10.80
N SER A 1207 2.05 -24.85 -11.92
CA SER A 1207 2.94 -23.74 -12.34
C SER A 1207 2.15 -22.47 -12.69
N LEU A 1208 0.95 -22.61 -13.28
CA LEU A 1208 0.05 -21.51 -13.57
C LEU A 1208 -0.48 -20.88 -12.27
N CYS A 1209 -0.88 -21.70 -11.28
CA CYS A 1209 -1.27 -21.22 -9.95
C CYS A 1209 -0.18 -20.39 -9.25
N LYS A 1210 1.09 -20.78 -9.43
CA LYS A 1210 2.23 -19.98 -8.97
C LYS A 1210 2.35 -18.67 -9.75
N ARG A 1211 2.42 -18.73 -11.09
CA ARG A 1211 2.57 -17.57 -11.98
C ARG A 1211 1.54 -16.47 -11.67
N VAL A 1212 0.26 -16.82 -11.53
CA VAL A 1212 -0.80 -15.81 -11.35
C VAL A 1212 -0.71 -15.03 -10.03
N MET A 1213 -0.08 -15.61 -9.00
CA MET A 1213 0.20 -14.91 -7.73
C MET A 1213 1.40 -13.95 -7.83
N GLU A 1214 2.28 -14.16 -8.80
CA GLU A 1214 3.53 -13.39 -8.97
C GLU A 1214 3.33 -12.14 -9.86
N GLN A 1215 2.18 -12.03 -10.54
CA GLN A 1215 1.76 -10.84 -11.30
C GLN A 1215 1.26 -9.74 -10.36
N ASP A 1216 1.73 -8.49 -10.53
CA ASP A 1216 1.29 -7.37 -9.69
C ASP A 1216 -0.01 -6.74 -10.21
N TRP A 1217 -1.11 -7.11 -9.58
CA TRP A 1217 -2.44 -6.52 -9.79
C TRP A 1217 -2.81 -5.45 -8.75
N SER A 1218 -1.85 -4.91 -8.00
CA SER A 1218 -2.09 -3.83 -7.04
C SER A 1218 -2.39 -2.48 -7.70
N TRP A 1219 -2.63 -1.46 -6.87
CA TRP A 1219 -2.71 -0.07 -7.29
C TRP A 1219 -1.35 0.58 -7.63
N ASN A 1220 -0.20 -0.11 -7.48
CA ASN A 1220 1.13 0.44 -7.78
C ASN A 1220 1.24 1.07 -9.17
N ARG A 1221 0.67 0.42 -10.20
CA ARG A 1221 0.62 0.96 -11.57
C ARG A 1221 -0.58 1.90 -11.78
N PRO A 1222 -1.84 1.49 -11.54
CA PRO A 1222 -3.02 2.35 -11.72
C PRO A 1222 -2.96 3.71 -11.05
N ALA A 1223 -2.39 3.83 -9.84
CA ALA A 1223 -2.30 5.11 -9.14
C ALA A 1223 -1.43 6.13 -9.88
N LEU A 1224 -0.34 5.68 -10.54
CA LEU A 1224 0.48 6.55 -11.39
C LEU A 1224 -0.30 7.06 -12.60
N ASP A 1225 -1.07 6.19 -13.28
CA ASP A 1225 -1.90 6.58 -14.41
C ASP A 1225 -3.04 7.55 -13.98
N TYR A 1226 -3.56 7.41 -12.76
CA TYR A 1226 -4.49 8.37 -12.15
C TYR A 1226 -3.82 9.71 -11.80
N LEU A 1227 -2.57 9.72 -11.29
CA LEU A 1227 -1.81 10.97 -11.08
C LEU A 1227 -1.62 11.71 -12.41
N GLU A 1228 -1.21 11.03 -13.47
CA GLU A 1228 -1.08 11.65 -14.80
C GLU A 1228 -2.41 12.23 -15.31
N LEU A 1229 -3.54 11.57 -15.05
CA LEU A 1229 -4.88 12.11 -15.33
C LEU A 1229 -5.18 13.39 -14.52
N TYR A 1230 -4.78 13.44 -13.24
CA TYR A 1230 -4.93 14.62 -12.38
C TYR A 1230 -4.04 15.79 -12.83
N HIS A 1231 -2.78 15.54 -13.18
CA HIS A 1231 -1.88 16.55 -13.75
C HIS A 1231 -2.42 17.06 -15.10
N ALA A 1232 -2.86 16.16 -15.98
CA ALA A 1232 -3.47 16.52 -17.26
C ALA A 1232 -4.83 17.23 -17.15
N ALA A 1233 -5.48 17.21 -15.97
CA ALA A 1233 -6.65 18.04 -15.68
C ALA A 1233 -6.28 19.44 -15.18
N ARG A 1234 -5.11 19.62 -14.58
CA ARG A 1234 -4.59 20.90 -14.05
C ARG A 1234 -3.93 21.77 -15.12
N LYS A 1235 -3.34 21.15 -16.16
CA LYS A 1235 -2.95 21.79 -17.44
C LYS A 1235 -4.14 22.55 -18.05
#